data_AF-A0A484LP95-F1
#
_entry.id   AF-A0A484LP95-F1
#
_cell.length_a   1.000
_cell.length_b   1.000
_cell.length_c   1.000
_cell.angle_alpha   90.00
_cell.angle_beta   90.00
_cell.angle_gamma   90.00
#
_symmetry.space_group_name_H-M   'P 1'
#
loop_
_entity.id
_entity.type
_entity.pdbx_description
1 polymer ?
#
loop_
_entity_poly.entity_id
_entity_poly.type
_entity_poly.pdbx_seq_one_letter_code
_entity_poly.pdbx_strand_id
1 'polypeptide(L)'
;MASVSSDPMDRLPTGLKLFVRNLQSLTPVKLDDTNYPSWSATVRANLLAHRLLGYVDGSEPSPPSLILDEKAASPGKDEPPVMKPNPAYESWRIVDAQIRAYLLAIVSPTVQTHIHALPTSLAIWNHLEQRYNSLSRTHIFQLKERLHGVTKGTDSMQSYLDTVLTIVSSLKLAHEEISEQDIILCVLRGLPADYASLKQNIRTNIATVTFNQNTLAAKCLSLAMDSSFPPFFSSTISLSLVLILCLSGFDFAYAAQPKKVKIGQGYRLVSLSEFPDGALLGELLVNKPNSIYGPDIPHLQFYVKHESEKSLRVHITDAEKQRWEVPYELLPREKPPSLKQSFGTGLRKKPVPLGVSEYSGNELIFSFSANPFSFAVKRKSNGDTLFNSSSDRSDPYSGLVFKDQYLEISTKLAGDASLYGLGESTKPHGIKLHPNDAFTLYTTDQSAINLNMDLYGSHPMYMDLRNVDGDAYAHAVLLLNSNGMDVSYTGTSLTYKVIGGVLDFYFFSGPSPLDVVDQYTAFIGRPAAMPYWSFGFHQCRWGYHNLSVLEDVVDNYQKAKIPLDVIWNDDDHMDGKKIFTLNPVNYPRPQTLAFLSKIHAQGMKYIVIVDPGIGVNKSYGVYQRGIANDVFIKYKGKPYVAQVWPGAVNFPDFLNPKTVQWWVDEIHRFHDLLPVDGLWLDMNEVSNFCTGLCTLPEGRICPNGTGPGWICCLDCKNVTKTRWDDPPYKINASGIEAPIGYKTIATSAEHHNGVLEYDAHSIYGFSETVATHRGLESLESKRPFILTRSTFVGSGHYAAHWTGDNKATWEDLKYSISTMLEFGMYGVPMVGSDICGFYPPPTEELCNRWIELGAFYPFSRDHANYYSPRQELYQWETVAESGRNALGMRYRLLPYLYTLNYEAHTTGAPIARPLFFTFPMFTELYGLSTQFLLGKSIMISPVLEPGKTEVNAMFPPGTWYDMFNMTQAIVVEEQTQEVVLDAPLHAINVHLYQNAIVPMQRGGLRTKEARDTPFTLVVAFPFGASASDDEVQALGTLFLDEDELPEMKLGNGQSTLVSFCATAGGGTVNVSSEVQEGDYALRKGWIIERVTVLGVNPMREGFRLEVDGAEVVDTSKVRFSTAEHANYGEAREEDEEEGGQKKKNVMLEISGLELLVGKNFCMSWKVGITN
;
A
#
# COMPACT_ATOMS: atom_id res chain seq x y z
N MET A 1 -50.65 54.98 -51.84
CA MET A 1 -50.06 54.78 -50.50
C MET A 1 -50.51 53.42 -50.00
N ALA A 2 -49.60 52.45 -49.92
CA ALA A 2 -49.76 51.29 -49.05
C ALA A 2 -48.69 51.46 -47.98
N SER A 3 -49.11 51.56 -46.72
CA SER A 3 -48.21 51.73 -45.58
C SER A 3 -47.28 50.53 -45.51
N VAL A 4 -45.98 50.76 -45.70
CA VAL A 4 -44.95 49.79 -45.32
C VAL A 4 -45.09 49.62 -43.80
N SER A 5 -45.57 48.46 -43.38
CA SER A 5 -45.54 48.02 -41.98
C SER A 5 -44.12 48.22 -41.45
N SER A 6 -44.02 48.90 -40.30
CA SER A 6 -42.75 49.17 -39.61
C SER A 6 -42.28 47.98 -38.77
N ASP A 7 -42.92 46.82 -38.89
CA ASP A 7 -42.51 45.62 -38.17
C ASP A 7 -41.30 44.97 -38.90
N PRO A 8 -40.11 44.95 -38.28
CA PRO A 8 -38.93 44.29 -38.85
C PRO A 8 -39.17 42.81 -39.20
N MET A 9 -40.15 42.17 -38.55
CA MET A 9 -40.54 40.78 -38.76
C MET A 9 -41.16 40.50 -40.13
N ASP A 10 -41.66 41.52 -40.83
CA ASP A 10 -42.24 41.37 -42.17
C ASP A 10 -41.18 41.21 -43.27
N ARG A 11 -39.91 41.51 -42.97
CA ARG A 11 -38.79 41.38 -43.91
C ARG A 11 -38.08 40.02 -43.86
N LEU A 12 -38.49 39.15 -42.95
CA LEU A 12 -37.91 37.83 -42.77
C LEU A 12 -38.54 36.81 -43.73
N PRO A 13 -37.79 35.79 -44.21
CA PRO A 13 -38.36 34.67 -44.92
C PRO A 13 -39.46 33.99 -44.09
N THR A 14 -40.54 33.54 -44.72
CA THR A 14 -41.74 33.00 -44.04
C THR A 14 -41.43 31.91 -43.00
N GLY A 15 -40.43 31.07 -43.26
CA GLY A 15 -39.97 30.04 -42.32
C GLY A 15 -39.33 30.59 -41.04
N LEU A 16 -38.62 31.72 -41.12
CA LEU A 16 -38.00 32.37 -39.97
C LEU A 16 -39.05 33.06 -39.08
N LYS A 17 -40.07 33.63 -39.72
CA LYS A 17 -41.17 34.31 -39.04
C LYS A 17 -42.03 33.34 -38.20
N LEU A 18 -42.17 32.09 -38.66
CA LEU A 18 -42.83 30.99 -37.92
C LEU A 18 -41.96 30.45 -36.78
N PHE A 19 -40.65 30.31 -37.01
CA PHE A 19 -39.68 29.86 -36.02
C PHE A 19 -39.63 30.80 -34.78
N VAL A 20 -39.53 32.11 -35.02
CA VAL A 20 -39.46 33.12 -33.94
C VAL A 20 -40.80 33.29 -33.19
N ARG A 21 -41.94 32.91 -33.80
CA ARG A 21 -43.25 32.94 -33.11
C ARG A 21 -43.53 31.71 -32.23
N ASN A 22 -42.83 30.60 -32.46
CA ASN A 22 -43.01 29.32 -31.76
C ASN A 22 -41.81 28.95 -30.86
N LEU A 23 -40.98 29.93 -30.48
CA LEU A 23 -39.69 29.73 -29.77
C LEU A 23 -39.76 28.82 -28.54
N GLN A 24 -40.87 28.84 -27.80
CA GLN A 24 -41.02 28.07 -26.55
C GLN A 24 -41.55 26.64 -26.77
N SER A 25 -42.17 26.34 -27.91
CA SER A 25 -42.79 25.03 -28.16
C SER A 25 -41.85 24.02 -28.82
N LEU A 26 -40.73 24.48 -29.40
CA LEU A 26 -39.79 23.65 -30.16
C LEU A 26 -38.68 23.02 -29.31
N THR A 27 -38.49 23.46 -28.06
CA THR A 27 -37.48 22.92 -27.14
C THR A 27 -38.04 23.00 -25.71
N PRO A 28 -38.90 22.05 -25.30
CA PRO A 28 -39.67 22.14 -24.05
C PRO A 28 -38.79 22.03 -22.80
N VAL A 29 -37.63 21.39 -22.90
CA VAL A 29 -36.66 21.24 -21.81
C VAL A 29 -35.54 22.28 -21.99
N LYS A 30 -35.35 23.14 -21.00
CA LYS A 30 -34.29 24.16 -21.01
C LYS A 30 -32.94 23.53 -20.67
N LEU A 31 -31.86 24.07 -21.22
CA LEU A 31 -30.50 23.66 -20.85
C LEU A 31 -30.26 23.90 -19.35
N ASP A 32 -29.78 22.85 -18.69
CA ASP A 32 -29.20 22.87 -17.36
C ASP A 32 -27.85 22.14 -17.37
N ASP A 33 -27.22 22.01 -16.20
CA ASP A 33 -25.86 21.46 -16.09
C ASP A 33 -25.78 19.94 -16.40
N THR A 34 -26.90 19.26 -16.65
CA THR A 34 -26.97 17.79 -16.79
C THR A 34 -27.43 17.29 -18.16
N ASN A 35 -27.97 18.15 -19.03
CA ASN A 35 -28.71 17.70 -20.21
C ASN A 35 -28.16 18.20 -21.57
N TYR A 36 -26.92 18.72 -21.61
CA TYR A 36 -26.36 19.35 -22.81
C TYR A 36 -26.33 18.49 -24.09
N PRO A 37 -25.96 17.19 -24.09
CA PRO A 37 -25.92 16.41 -25.33
C PRO A 37 -27.30 16.25 -26.00
N SER A 38 -28.34 15.95 -25.22
CA SER A 38 -29.70 15.79 -25.75
C SER A 38 -30.33 17.15 -26.11
N TRP A 39 -30.06 18.17 -25.31
CA TRP A 39 -30.48 19.54 -25.59
C TRP A 39 -29.86 20.07 -26.88
N SER A 40 -28.54 19.96 -27.04
CA SER A 40 -27.82 20.50 -28.20
C SER A 40 -28.20 19.78 -29.49
N ALA A 41 -28.42 18.46 -29.46
CA ALA A 41 -28.92 17.69 -30.61
C ALA A 41 -30.31 18.18 -31.07
N THR A 42 -31.22 18.43 -30.12
CA THR A 42 -32.57 18.95 -30.39
C THR A 42 -32.51 20.35 -31.00
N VAL A 43 -31.67 21.23 -30.45
CA VAL A 43 -31.52 22.60 -30.95
C VAL A 43 -30.86 22.64 -32.34
N ARG A 44 -29.81 21.83 -32.58
CA ARG A 44 -29.19 21.71 -33.91
C ARG A 44 -30.19 21.22 -34.95
N ALA A 45 -31.01 20.22 -34.65
CA ALA A 45 -32.04 19.71 -35.55
C ALA A 45 -33.08 20.78 -35.91
N ASN A 46 -33.53 21.56 -34.91
CA ASN A 46 -34.46 22.67 -35.12
C ASN A 46 -33.88 23.79 -35.98
N LEU A 47 -32.63 24.21 -35.72
CA LEU A 47 -31.94 25.22 -36.52
C LEU A 47 -31.70 24.75 -37.96
N LEU A 48 -31.32 23.48 -38.14
CA LEU A 48 -31.12 22.88 -39.46
C LEU A 48 -32.42 22.86 -40.27
N ALA A 49 -33.54 22.47 -39.67
CA ALA A 49 -34.86 22.43 -40.31
C ALA A 49 -35.30 23.81 -40.86
N HIS A 50 -34.79 24.89 -40.28
CA HIS A 50 -35.08 26.27 -40.66
C HIS A 50 -33.94 26.95 -41.43
N ARG A 51 -32.87 26.22 -41.79
CA ARG A 51 -31.67 26.72 -42.46
C ARG A 51 -30.94 27.84 -41.69
N LEU A 52 -30.89 27.72 -40.36
CA LEU A 52 -30.25 28.69 -39.47
C LEU A 52 -28.99 28.20 -38.78
N LEU A 53 -28.65 26.92 -38.95
CA LEU A 53 -27.49 26.32 -38.29
C LEU A 53 -26.19 27.08 -38.61
N GLY A 54 -26.09 27.67 -39.82
CA GLY A 54 -24.91 28.43 -40.27
C GLY A 54 -24.51 29.62 -39.41
N TYR A 55 -25.47 30.27 -38.73
CA TYR A 55 -25.24 31.41 -37.83
C TYR A 55 -24.67 30.98 -36.46
N VAL A 56 -24.73 29.68 -36.18
CA VAL A 56 -24.45 29.08 -34.87
C VAL A 56 -23.21 28.18 -34.93
N ASP A 57 -22.95 27.53 -36.07
CA ASP A 57 -21.74 26.75 -36.33
C ASP A 57 -20.64 27.53 -37.07
N GLY A 58 -20.93 28.77 -37.49
CA GLY A 58 -19.98 29.68 -38.13
C GLY A 58 -19.80 29.45 -39.64
N SER A 59 -20.57 28.57 -40.26
CA SER A 59 -20.55 28.37 -41.72
C SER A 59 -21.22 29.51 -42.51
N GLU A 60 -21.96 30.41 -41.83
CA GLU A 60 -22.51 31.65 -42.40
C GLU A 60 -21.95 32.89 -41.66
N PRO A 61 -20.72 33.33 -42.01
CA PRO A 61 -20.03 34.41 -41.29
C PRO A 61 -20.64 35.78 -41.56
N SER A 62 -20.46 36.70 -40.61
CA SER A 62 -20.95 38.08 -40.71
C SER A 62 -20.35 38.82 -41.91
N PRO A 63 -21.18 39.38 -42.82
CA PRO A 63 -20.69 40.25 -43.90
C PRO A 63 -20.02 41.52 -43.34
N PRO A 64 -19.12 42.18 -44.07
CA PRO A 64 -18.56 43.46 -43.63
C PRO A 64 -19.67 44.53 -43.52
N SER A 65 -19.61 45.37 -42.47
CA SER A 65 -20.63 46.39 -42.19
C SER A 65 -20.70 47.52 -43.22
N LEU A 66 -19.60 47.71 -43.97
CA LEU A 66 -19.46 48.67 -45.04
C LEU A 66 -18.92 47.97 -46.29
N ILE A 67 -19.40 48.36 -47.45
CA ILE A 67 -18.91 47.93 -48.77
C ILE A 67 -18.54 49.15 -49.62
N LEU A 68 -17.65 48.97 -50.58
CA LEU A 68 -17.26 50.04 -51.49
C LEU A 68 -18.45 50.49 -52.34
N ASP A 69 -18.68 51.80 -52.47
CA ASP A 69 -19.67 52.31 -53.40
C ASP A 69 -19.08 52.44 -54.81
N GLU A 70 -19.10 51.34 -55.55
CA GLU A 70 -18.56 51.27 -56.92
C GLU A 70 -19.21 52.29 -57.90
N LYS A 71 -20.38 52.84 -57.57
CA LYS A 71 -21.06 53.87 -58.39
C LYS A 71 -20.57 55.30 -58.12
N ALA A 72 -19.82 55.54 -57.05
CA ALA A 72 -19.22 56.83 -56.74
C ALA A 72 -17.81 57.00 -57.34
N ALA A 73 -17.16 55.90 -57.76
CA ALA A 73 -15.88 55.93 -58.45
C ALA A 73 -16.06 56.25 -59.95
N SER A 74 -16.16 57.53 -60.29
CA SER A 74 -16.07 57.97 -61.69
C SER A 74 -14.60 57.95 -62.15
N PRO A 75 -14.26 57.38 -63.31
CA PRO A 75 -12.88 57.35 -63.78
C PRO A 75 -12.40 58.76 -64.14
N GLY A 76 -11.45 59.30 -63.36
CA GLY A 76 -10.76 60.55 -63.68
C GLY A 76 -10.63 61.61 -62.57
N LYS A 77 -11.04 61.32 -61.32
CA LYS A 77 -10.72 62.18 -60.16
C LYS A 77 -10.18 61.34 -59.01
N ASP A 78 -9.02 61.73 -58.47
CA ASP A 78 -8.40 61.12 -57.27
C ASP A 78 -9.17 61.51 -55.99
N GLU A 79 -10.36 60.94 -55.80
CA GLU A 79 -11.09 60.99 -54.52
C GLU A 79 -11.05 59.62 -53.83
N PRO A 80 -10.86 59.56 -52.50
CA PRO A 80 -10.75 58.29 -51.76
C PRO A 80 -12.06 57.48 -51.85
N PRO A 81 -11.99 56.13 -51.82
CA PRO A 81 -13.15 55.27 -52.01
C PRO A 81 -14.22 55.52 -50.94
N VAL A 82 -15.44 55.84 -51.38
CA VAL A 82 -16.58 56.08 -50.49
C VAL A 82 -17.17 54.74 -50.07
N MET A 83 -17.13 54.46 -48.77
CA MET A 83 -17.74 53.26 -48.17
C MET A 83 -19.21 53.53 -47.88
N LYS A 84 -20.11 52.65 -48.33
CA LYS A 84 -21.54 52.71 -47.99
C LYS A 84 -21.94 51.55 -47.07
N PRO A 85 -22.98 51.71 -46.24
CA PRO A 85 -23.54 50.62 -45.44
C PRO A 85 -23.88 49.42 -46.31
N ASN A 86 -23.47 48.23 -45.85
CA ASN A 86 -23.78 46.97 -46.52
C ASN A 86 -25.19 46.49 -46.10
N PRO A 87 -26.19 46.48 -47.00
CA PRO A 87 -27.52 46.00 -46.65
C PRO A 87 -27.53 44.53 -46.19
N ALA A 88 -26.59 43.71 -46.68
CA ALA A 88 -26.47 42.32 -46.27
C ALA A 88 -25.98 42.16 -44.83
N TYR A 89 -25.17 43.09 -44.32
CA TYR A 89 -24.76 43.10 -42.91
C TYR A 89 -25.95 43.39 -41.99
N GLU A 90 -26.79 44.36 -42.36
CA GLU A 90 -27.97 44.69 -41.57
C GLU A 90 -28.97 43.54 -41.52
N SER A 91 -29.20 42.86 -42.66
CA SER A 91 -30.01 41.65 -42.72
C SER A 91 -29.43 40.52 -41.87
N TRP A 92 -28.13 40.24 -41.98
CA TRP A 92 -27.45 39.21 -41.19
C TRP A 92 -27.53 39.50 -39.69
N ARG A 93 -27.30 40.75 -39.28
CA ARG A 93 -27.33 41.20 -37.89
C ARG A 93 -28.71 41.02 -37.24
N ILE A 94 -29.78 41.27 -38.00
CA ILE A 94 -31.15 41.06 -37.52
C ILE A 94 -31.42 39.57 -37.26
N VAL A 95 -30.94 38.69 -38.14
CA VAL A 95 -31.11 37.23 -38.00
C VAL A 95 -30.28 36.70 -36.82
N ASP A 96 -29.00 37.06 -36.71
CA ASP A 96 -28.14 36.68 -35.58
C ASP A 96 -28.73 37.14 -34.23
N ALA A 97 -29.24 38.38 -34.15
CA ALA A 97 -29.85 38.90 -32.93
C ALA A 97 -31.11 38.11 -32.51
N GLN A 98 -31.89 37.61 -33.46
CA GLN A 98 -33.07 36.79 -33.19
C GLN A 98 -32.68 35.38 -32.74
N ILE A 99 -31.65 34.77 -33.34
CA ILE A 99 -31.12 33.48 -32.90
C ILE A 99 -30.51 33.61 -31.50
N ARG A 100 -29.85 34.73 -31.21
CA ARG A 100 -29.34 35.03 -29.86
C ARG A 100 -30.49 35.08 -28.84
N ALA A 101 -31.57 35.79 -29.16
CA ALA A 101 -32.77 35.83 -28.31
C ALA A 101 -33.40 34.44 -28.13
N TYR A 102 -33.41 33.61 -29.18
CA TYR A 102 -33.85 32.21 -29.09
C TYR A 102 -33.00 31.41 -28.12
N LEU A 103 -31.67 31.38 -28.29
CA LEU A 103 -30.76 30.63 -27.43
C LEU A 103 -30.89 31.05 -25.97
N LEU A 104 -31.06 32.34 -25.69
CA LEU A 104 -31.30 32.83 -24.33
C LEU A 104 -32.63 32.33 -23.74
N ALA A 105 -33.69 32.18 -24.55
CA ALA A 105 -35.00 31.75 -24.08
C ALA A 105 -35.08 30.24 -23.72
N ILE A 106 -34.24 29.41 -24.33
CA ILE A 106 -34.23 27.95 -24.18
C ILE A 106 -33.16 27.41 -23.23
N VAL A 107 -32.53 28.28 -22.45
CA VAL A 107 -31.63 27.93 -21.35
C VAL A 107 -32.25 28.34 -19.99
N SER A 108 -31.80 27.74 -18.88
CA SER A 108 -32.28 28.11 -17.55
C SER A 108 -31.77 29.49 -17.09
N PRO A 109 -32.42 30.16 -16.11
CA PRO A 109 -31.95 31.44 -15.58
C PRO A 109 -30.51 31.40 -15.07
N THR A 110 -30.10 30.27 -14.47
CA THR A 110 -28.72 30.06 -14.00
C THR A 110 -27.72 30.09 -15.15
N VAL A 111 -28.05 29.46 -16.29
CA VAL A 111 -27.21 29.45 -17.49
C VAL A 111 -27.15 30.84 -18.14
N GLN A 112 -28.25 31.60 -18.14
CA GLN A 112 -28.28 32.96 -18.71
C GLN A 112 -27.24 33.91 -18.10
N THR A 113 -26.89 33.72 -16.82
CA THR A 113 -25.95 34.61 -16.09
C THR A 113 -24.62 34.78 -16.78
N HIS A 114 -24.13 33.76 -17.48
CA HIS A 114 -22.81 33.76 -18.12
C HIS A 114 -22.81 33.88 -19.65
N ILE A 115 -23.97 33.76 -20.31
CA ILE A 115 -24.08 33.90 -21.79
C ILE A 115 -24.76 35.18 -22.28
N HIS A 116 -25.48 35.92 -21.44
CA HIS A 116 -26.28 37.08 -21.87
C HIS A 116 -25.46 38.23 -22.49
N ALA A 117 -24.18 38.36 -22.10
CA ALA A 117 -23.28 39.41 -22.57
C ALA A 117 -22.56 39.07 -23.88
N LEU A 118 -22.74 37.86 -24.42
CA LEU A 118 -22.03 37.41 -25.61
C LEU A 118 -22.63 38.03 -26.89
N PRO A 119 -21.79 38.50 -27.83
CA PRO A 119 -22.23 39.43 -28.88
C PRO A 119 -23.00 38.78 -30.04
N THR A 120 -22.81 37.49 -30.30
CA THR A 120 -23.39 36.77 -31.45
C THR A 120 -23.96 35.41 -31.05
N SER A 121 -24.83 34.83 -31.88
CA SER A 121 -25.37 33.48 -31.61
C SER A 121 -24.28 32.41 -31.63
N LEU A 122 -23.28 32.55 -32.50
CA LEU A 122 -22.08 31.70 -32.52
C LEU A 122 -21.28 31.78 -31.21
N ALA A 123 -21.11 32.97 -30.64
CA ALA A 123 -20.39 33.15 -29.38
C ALA A 123 -21.12 32.46 -28.22
N ILE A 124 -22.45 32.59 -28.14
CA ILE A 124 -23.27 31.87 -27.15
C ILE A 124 -23.11 30.37 -27.32
N TRP A 125 -23.23 29.87 -28.56
CA TRP A 125 -23.16 28.44 -28.85
C TRP A 125 -21.81 27.83 -28.46
N ASN A 126 -20.72 28.46 -28.87
CA ASN A 126 -19.36 28.02 -28.54
C ASN A 126 -19.11 28.05 -27.02
N HIS A 127 -19.65 29.04 -26.30
CA HIS A 127 -19.52 29.10 -24.85
C HIS A 127 -20.27 27.97 -24.15
N LEU A 128 -21.52 27.71 -24.57
CA LEU A 128 -22.31 26.58 -24.04
C LEU A 128 -21.64 25.25 -24.38
N GLU A 129 -21.09 25.09 -25.59
CA GLU A 129 -20.34 23.91 -26.00
C GLU A 129 -19.06 23.74 -25.17
N GLN A 130 -18.22 24.75 -25.02
CA GLN A 130 -17.01 24.63 -24.20
C GLN A 130 -17.33 24.32 -22.73
N ARG A 131 -18.37 24.93 -22.16
CA ARG A 131 -18.72 24.76 -20.75
C ARG A 131 -19.41 23.42 -20.46
N TYR A 132 -20.32 22.99 -21.32
CA TYR A 132 -21.20 21.85 -21.03
C TYR A 132 -20.88 20.60 -21.86
N ASN A 133 -20.13 20.73 -22.96
CA ASN A 133 -19.59 19.59 -23.69
C ASN A 133 -18.28 19.06 -23.05
N SER A 134 -17.51 19.91 -22.35
CA SER A 134 -16.33 19.47 -21.57
C SER A 134 -16.71 18.60 -20.36
N LEU A 135 -17.93 18.76 -19.85
CA LEU A 135 -18.54 17.86 -18.87
C LEU A 135 -18.89 16.48 -19.43
N SER A 136 -18.78 16.21 -20.74
CA SER A 136 -19.09 14.88 -21.30
C SER A 136 -18.07 13.81 -20.92
N ARG A 137 -16.77 14.11 -20.78
CA ARG A 137 -15.78 13.11 -20.30
C ARG A 137 -16.01 12.76 -18.84
N THR A 138 -16.27 13.77 -18.01
CA THR A 138 -16.64 13.58 -16.59
C THR A 138 -17.99 12.89 -16.46
N HIS A 139 -18.96 13.17 -17.33
CA HIS A 139 -20.27 12.52 -17.34
C HIS A 139 -20.20 11.07 -17.84
N ILE A 140 -19.43 10.78 -18.90
CA ILE A 140 -19.13 9.42 -19.35
C ILE A 140 -18.44 8.66 -18.23
N PHE A 141 -17.46 9.27 -17.57
CA PHE A 141 -16.81 8.69 -16.40
C PHE A 141 -17.81 8.43 -15.25
N GLN A 142 -18.64 9.40 -14.87
CA GLN A 142 -19.68 9.24 -13.85
C GLN A 142 -20.70 8.15 -14.21
N LEU A 143 -21.08 8.03 -15.49
CA LEU A 143 -21.98 6.98 -15.95
C LEU A 143 -21.29 5.61 -15.92
N LYS A 144 -20.00 5.51 -16.26
CA LYS A 144 -19.20 4.28 -16.12
C LYS A 144 -19.01 3.89 -14.65
N GLU A 145 -18.71 4.85 -13.78
CA GLU A 145 -18.63 4.66 -12.33
C GLU A 145 -19.97 4.18 -11.77
N ARG A 146 -21.08 4.81 -12.17
CA ARG A 146 -22.44 4.36 -11.81
C ARG A 146 -22.75 2.96 -12.33
N LEU A 147 -22.28 2.60 -13.53
CA LEU A 147 -22.44 1.26 -14.09
C LEU A 147 -21.62 0.22 -13.30
N HIS A 148 -20.41 0.56 -12.87
CA HIS A 148 -19.54 -0.32 -12.08
C HIS A 148 -19.99 -0.46 -10.62
N GLY A 149 -20.63 0.57 -10.07
CA GLY A 149 -21.09 0.64 -8.69
C GLY A 149 -22.57 0.32 -8.46
N VAL A 150 -23.35 0.06 -9.52
CA VAL A 150 -24.77 -0.31 -9.36
C VAL A 150 -24.89 -1.67 -8.68
N THR A 151 -25.63 -1.73 -7.57
CA THR A 151 -25.90 -2.97 -6.84
C THR A 151 -27.40 -3.22 -6.79
N LYS A 152 -27.82 -4.48 -6.83
CA LYS A 152 -29.23 -4.87 -6.73
C LYS A 152 -29.83 -4.53 -5.36
N GLY A 153 -29.08 -4.71 -4.27
CA GLY A 153 -29.60 -4.56 -2.91
C GLY A 153 -30.93 -5.30 -2.69
N THR A 154 -31.92 -4.60 -2.15
CA THR A 154 -33.30 -5.08 -1.93
C THR A 154 -34.22 -4.99 -3.15
N ASP A 155 -33.77 -4.40 -4.25
CA ASP A 155 -34.61 -4.18 -5.44
C ASP A 155 -34.93 -5.50 -6.16
N SER A 156 -36.02 -5.50 -6.93
CA SER A 156 -36.34 -6.61 -7.83
C SER A 156 -35.31 -6.73 -8.95
N MET A 157 -35.11 -7.94 -9.48
CA MET A 157 -34.16 -8.17 -10.59
C MET A 157 -34.50 -7.30 -11.81
N GLN A 158 -35.79 -7.10 -12.10
CA GLN A 158 -36.22 -6.25 -13.21
C GLN A 158 -35.81 -4.78 -12.99
N SER A 159 -36.08 -4.22 -11.80
CA SER A 159 -35.73 -2.83 -11.46
C SER A 159 -34.22 -2.58 -11.52
N TYR A 160 -33.44 -3.56 -11.05
CA TYR A 160 -31.99 -3.52 -11.13
C TYR A 160 -31.49 -3.51 -12.58
N LEU A 161 -31.99 -4.41 -13.43
CA LEU A 161 -31.62 -4.46 -14.84
C LEU A 161 -32.09 -3.24 -15.64
N ASP A 162 -33.22 -2.63 -15.27
CA ASP A 162 -33.72 -1.37 -15.86
C ASP A 162 -32.80 -0.20 -15.51
N THR A 163 -32.28 -0.17 -14.29
CA THR A 163 -31.29 0.83 -13.85
C THR A 163 -29.99 0.68 -14.66
N VAL A 164 -29.49 -0.54 -14.83
CA VAL A 164 -28.33 -0.83 -15.67
C VAL A 164 -28.56 -0.38 -17.12
N LEU A 165 -29.69 -0.74 -17.73
CA LEU A 165 -29.99 -0.34 -19.12
C LEU A 165 -30.09 1.17 -19.28
N THR A 166 -30.63 1.87 -18.28
CA THR A 166 -30.73 3.34 -18.31
C THR A 166 -29.34 3.97 -18.36
N ILE A 167 -28.41 3.45 -17.57
CA ILE A 167 -27.01 3.91 -17.55
C ILE A 167 -26.32 3.58 -18.88
N VAL A 168 -26.45 2.35 -19.37
CA VAL A 168 -25.89 1.90 -20.66
C VAL A 168 -26.43 2.73 -21.83
N SER A 169 -27.73 3.03 -21.84
CA SER A 169 -28.36 3.85 -22.87
C SER A 169 -27.85 5.29 -22.83
N SER A 170 -27.60 5.83 -21.62
CA SER A 170 -27.02 7.15 -21.44
C SER A 170 -25.56 7.21 -21.91
N LEU A 171 -24.77 6.15 -21.68
CA LEU A 171 -23.41 6.01 -22.20
C LEU A 171 -23.39 5.95 -23.74
N LYS A 172 -24.30 5.17 -24.32
CA LYS A 172 -24.46 5.09 -25.78
C LYS A 172 -24.86 6.42 -26.41
N LEU A 173 -25.74 7.19 -25.76
CA LEU A 173 -26.10 8.56 -26.19
C LEU A 173 -24.92 9.55 -26.08
N ALA A 174 -23.96 9.28 -25.19
CA ALA A 174 -22.73 10.04 -25.07
C ALA A 174 -21.60 9.57 -26.01
N HIS A 175 -21.91 8.74 -27.02
CA HIS A 175 -20.95 8.13 -27.96
C HIS A 175 -19.91 7.21 -27.31
N GLU A 176 -20.21 6.67 -26.12
CA GLU A 176 -19.39 5.66 -25.46
C GLU A 176 -20.04 4.28 -25.62
N GLU A 177 -19.49 3.43 -26.50
CA GLU A 177 -19.94 2.06 -26.65
C GLU A 177 -19.26 1.14 -25.64
N ILE A 178 -20.06 0.45 -24.82
CA ILE A 178 -19.60 -0.55 -23.86
C ILE A 178 -19.92 -1.93 -24.43
N SER A 179 -18.96 -2.85 -24.35
CA SER A 179 -19.16 -4.21 -24.83
C SER A 179 -20.27 -4.91 -24.03
N GLU A 180 -21.07 -5.77 -24.68
CA GLU A 180 -22.10 -6.53 -23.96
C GLU A 180 -21.52 -7.39 -22.82
N GLN A 181 -20.28 -7.86 -22.97
CA GLN A 181 -19.58 -8.64 -21.95
C GLN A 181 -19.31 -7.81 -20.69
N ASP A 182 -18.86 -6.57 -20.86
CA ASP A 182 -18.59 -5.66 -19.74
C ASP A 182 -19.88 -5.29 -19.01
N ILE A 183 -20.99 -5.10 -19.74
CA ILE A 183 -22.30 -4.85 -19.14
C ILE A 183 -22.72 -6.06 -18.30
N ILE A 184 -22.59 -7.28 -18.84
CA ILE A 184 -22.89 -8.53 -18.11
C ILE A 184 -22.02 -8.64 -16.85
N LEU A 185 -20.71 -8.37 -16.94
CA LEU A 185 -19.81 -8.40 -15.79
C LEU A 185 -20.19 -7.38 -14.71
N CYS A 186 -20.57 -6.17 -15.10
CA CYS A 186 -21.07 -5.14 -14.17
C CYS A 186 -22.35 -5.62 -13.47
N VAL A 187 -23.28 -6.22 -14.22
CA VAL A 187 -24.51 -6.80 -13.64
C VAL A 187 -24.19 -7.91 -12.66
N LEU A 188 -23.28 -8.82 -12.98
CA LEU A 188 -22.89 -9.91 -12.08
C LEU A 188 -22.18 -9.40 -10.82
N ARG A 189 -21.41 -8.31 -10.94
CA ARG A 189 -20.73 -7.66 -9.80
C ARG A 189 -21.74 -7.11 -8.79
N GLY A 190 -22.79 -6.44 -9.27
CA GLY A 190 -23.80 -5.83 -8.41
C GLY A 190 -24.85 -6.78 -7.80
N LEU A 191 -24.83 -8.08 -8.14
CA LEU A 191 -25.71 -9.07 -7.48
C LEU A 191 -25.15 -9.46 -6.09
N PRO A 192 -26.00 -9.76 -5.09
CA PRO A 192 -25.55 -10.19 -3.76
C PRO A 192 -24.97 -11.62 -3.75
N ALA A 193 -24.39 -12.03 -2.61
CA ALA A 193 -23.72 -13.32 -2.42
C ALA A 193 -24.62 -14.53 -2.70
N ASP A 194 -25.92 -14.41 -2.43
CA ASP A 194 -26.94 -15.47 -2.66
C ASP A 194 -27.04 -15.90 -4.14
N TYR A 195 -26.49 -15.12 -5.07
CA TYR A 195 -26.43 -15.45 -6.50
C TYR A 195 -25.08 -16.05 -6.93
N ALA A 196 -24.21 -16.49 -6.01
CA ALA A 196 -22.87 -16.99 -6.32
C ALA A 196 -22.86 -18.10 -7.38
N SER A 197 -23.75 -19.09 -7.28
CA SER A 197 -23.88 -20.19 -8.25
C SER A 197 -24.26 -19.69 -9.65
N LEU A 198 -25.12 -18.67 -9.72
CA LEU A 198 -25.52 -18.03 -10.96
C LEU A 198 -24.38 -17.21 -11.57
N LYS A 199 -23.67 -16.43 -10.73
CA LYS A 199 -22.48 -15.66 -11.14
C LYS A 199 -21.45 -16.59 -11.78
N GLN A 200 -21.21 -17.74 -11.17
CA GLN A 200 -20.26 -18.72 -11.69
C GLN A 200 -20.72 -19.29 -13.03
N ASN A 201 -21.97 -19.75 -13.14
CA ASN A 201 -22.49 -20.34 -14.37
C ASN A 201 -22.44 -19.37 -15.57
N ILE A 202 -22.83 -18.10 -15.35
CA ILE A 202 -22.78 -17.08 -16.40
C ILE A 202 -21.33 -16.73 -16.76
N ARG A 203 -20.40 -16.67 -15.80
CA ARG A 203 -18.97 -16.44 -16.07
C ARG A 203 -18.35 -17.57 -16.89
N THR A 204 -18.64 -18.84 -16.58
CA THR A 204 -18.13 -19.98 -17.34
C THR A 204 -18.62 -20.00 -18.79
N ASN A 205 -19.77 -19.36 -19.07
CA ASN A 205 -20.40 -19.34 -20.39
C ASN A 205 -20.45 -17.94 -21.03
N ILE A 206 -19.65 -16.98 -20.55
CA ILE A 206 -19.81 -15.55 -20.88
C ILE A 206 -19.76 -15.25 -22.39
N ALA A 207 -19.04 -16.07 -23.17
CA ALA A 207 -18.98 -15.95 -24.63
C ALA A 207 -20.29 -16.28 -25.36
N THR A 208 -21.25 -16.94 -24.70
CA THR A 208 -22.54 -17.37 -25.30
C THR A 208 -23.76 -16.66 -24.69
N VAL A 209 -23.55 -15.74 -23.74
CA VAL A 209 -24.62 -14.98 -23.07
C VAL A 209 -24.70 -13.57 -23.63
N THR A 210 -25.91 -13.12 -23.98
CA THR A 210 -26.18 -11.74 -24.43
C THR A 210 -26.93 -10.95 -23.37
N PHE A 211 -26.75 -9.63 -23.36
CA PHE A 211 -27.35 -8.74 -22.36
C PHE A 211 -28.84 -8.42 -22.60
N ASN A 212 -29.58 -9.28 -23.30
CA ASN A 212 -31.02 -9.06 -23.47
C ASN A 212 -31.72 -9.18 -22.10
N GLN A 213 -32.30 -8.07 -21.62
CA GLN A 213 -32.96 -7.98 -20.31
C GLN A 213 -33.91 -9.14 -20.02
N ASN A 214 -34.74 -9.53 -21.00
CA ASN A 214 -35.69 -10.63 -20.84
C ASN A 214 -35.01 -11.99 -20.72
N THR A 215 -33.88 -12.18 -21.42
CA THR A 215 -33.10 -13.42 -21.40
C THR A 215 -32.27 -13.55 -20.11
N LEU A 216 -31.68 -12.44 -19.65
CA LEU A 216 -30.88 -12.41 -18.43
C LEU A 216 -31.79 -12.51 -17.19
N ALA A 217 -32.93 -11.82 -17.16
CA ALA A 217 -33.93 -11.95 -16.11
C ALA A 217 -34.51 -13.37 -16.06
N ALA A 218 -34.86 -13.97 -17.21
CA ALA A 218 -35.37 -15.34 -17.27
C ALA A 218 -34.35 -16.38 -16.77
N LYS A 219 -33.05 -16.24 -17.12
CA LYS A 219 -31.97 -17.09 -16.60
C LYS A 219 -31.73 -16.88 -15.10
N CYS A 220 -31.82 -15.64 -14.62
CA CYS A 220 -31.71 -15.34 -13.19
C CYS A 220 -32.88 -15.93 -12.39
N LEU A 221 -34.11 -15.86 -12.92
CA LEU A 221 -35.31 -16.42 -12.28
C LEU A 221 -35.35 -17.95 -12.34
N SER A 222 -34.98 -18.57 -13.47
CA SER A 222 -35.02 -20.03 -13.61
C SER A 222 -34.05 -20.73 -12.66
N LEU A 223 -32.89 -20.12 -12.39
CA LEU A 223 -31.85 -20.68 -11.53
C LEU A 223 -32.04 -20.35 -10.04
N ALA A 224 -32.75 -19.25 -9.71
CA ALA A 224 -33.11 -18.94 -8.32
C ALA A 224 -34.22 -19.85 -7.79
N MET A 225 -35.11 -20.34 -8.67
CA MET A 225 -36.13 -21.34 -8.33
C MET A 225 -35.55 -22.73 -8.02
N ASP A 226 -34.36 -23.06 -8.55
CA ASP A 226 -33.64 -24.30 -8.21
C ASP A 226 -32.92 -24.23 -6.86
N SER A 227 -32.75 -23.04 -6.26
CA SER A 227 -31.98 -22.83 -5.01
C SER A 227 -32.82 -22.48 -3.77
N SER A 228 -34.15 -22.38 -3.87
CA SER A 228 -35.01 -21.91 -2.77
C SER A 228 -35.87 -23.03 -2.15
N PHE A 229 -35.26 -23.79 -1.24
CA PHE A 229 -35.98 -24.45 -0.15
C PHE A 229 -35.18 -24.32 1.16
N PRO A 230 -35.66 -23.50 2.13
CA PRO A 230 -35.26 -23.63 3.53
C PRO A 230 -36.43 -24.15 4.40
N PRO A 231 -36.15 -24.66 5.62
CA PRO A 231 -37.09 -25.45 6.40
C PRO A 231 -37.80 -24.67 7.54
N PHE A 232 -39.02 -25.11 7.87
CA PHE A 232 -39.84 -24.88 9.09
C PHE A 232 -40.42 -23.48 9.42
N PHE A 233 -41.77 -23.36 9.39
CA PHE A 233 -42.60 -23.08 10.59
C PHE A 233 -44.09 -23.41 10.38
N SER A 234 -44.59 -24.28 11.28
CA SER A 234 -45.92 -24.44 11.89
C SER A 234 -47.25 -23.96 11.26
N SER A 235 -48.21 -24.92 11.29
CA SER A 235 -49.65 -24.81 11.62
C SER A 235 -50.71 -24.63 10.51
N THR A 236 -51.48 -25.72 10.40
CA THR A 236 -52.92 -25.83 10.09
C THR A 236 -53.42 -25.66 8.65
N ILE A 237 -54.19 -26.67 8.24
CA ILE A 237 -55.11 -26.76 7.09
C ILE A 237 -54.48 -27.21 5.77
N SER A 238 -54.40 -28.53 5.59
CA SER A 238 -55.27 -29.22 4.62
C SER A 238 -55.03 -30.72 4.63
N LEU A 239 -55.88 -31.37 5.44
CA LEU A 239 -56.03 -32.80 5.62
C LEU A 239 -56.68 -33.42 4.37
N SER A 240 -55.98 -33.53 3.23
CA SER A 240 -56.59 -34.17 2.04
C SER A 240 -55.65 -34.88 1.06
N LEU A 241 -54.31 -34.83 1.22
CA LEU A 241 -53.39 -35.42 0.23
C LEU A 241 -52.48 -36.54 0.73
N VAL A 242 -52.61 -36.97 1.99
CA VAL A 242 -51.71 -37.96 2.63
C VAL A 242 -52.22 -39.41 2.49
N LEU A 243 -53.44 -39.63 1.99
CA LEU A 243 -54.01 -40.99 1.97
C LEU A 243 -53.67 -41.83 0.71
N ILE A 244 -52.95 -41.28 -0.29
CA ILE A 244 -52.74 -41.97 -1.58
C ILE A 244 -51.27 -42.43 -1.80
N LEU A 245 -50.30 -41.95 -1.01
CA LEU A 245 -48.87 -42.27 -1.24
C LEU A 245 -48.27 -43.33 -0.31
N CYS A 246 -49.04 -43.90 0.63
CA CYS A 246 -48.56 -44.94 1.55
C CYS A 246 -48.58 -46.38 0.98
N LEU A 247 -48.70 -46.57 -0.34
CA LEU A 247 -48.74 -47.89 -0.98
C LEU A 247 -47.75 -48.01 -2.14
N SER A 248 -46.46 -47.81 -1.88
CA SER A 248 -45.39 -48.49 -2.62
C SER A 248 -44.08 -48.33 -1.86
N GLY A 249 -43.57 -49.43 -1.31
CA GLY A 249 -42.28 -49.47 -0.64
C GLY A 249 -41.15 -49.26 -1.64
N PHE A 250 -40.25 -48.33 -1.32
CA PHE A 250 -38.91 -48.26 -1.88
C PHE A 250 -37.92 -48.02 -0.74
N ASP A 251 -36.93 -48.90 -0.64
CA ASP A 251 -35.84 -48.86 0.32
C ASP A 251 -35.06 -47.54 0.24
N PHE A 252 -34.89 -46.87 1.39
CA PHE A 252 -33.95 -45.76 1.51
C PHE A 252 -32.52 -46.30 1.61
N ALA A 253 -31.78 -46.23 0.49
CA ALA A 253 -30.33 -46.27 0.53
C ALA A 253 -29.83 -44.97 1.15
N TYR A 254 -29.10 -45.07 2.26
CA TYR A 254 -28.39 -43.96 2.90
C TYR A 254 -27.35 -43.41 1.90
N ALA A 255 -27.56 -42.20 1.37
CA ALA A 255 -26.58 -41.54 0.52
C ALA A 255 -25.33 -41.23 1.34
N ALA A 256 -24.24 -41.96 1.06
CA ALA A 256 -22.93 -41.66 1.62
C ALA A 256 -22.47 -40.27 1.16
N GLN A 257 -21.99 -39.45 2.10
CA GLN A 257 -21.27 -38.21 1.82
C GLN A 257 -20.15 -38.47 0.78
N PRO A 258 -19.94 -37.60 -0.22
CA PRO A 258 -18.87 -37.77 -1.19
C PRO A 258 -17.53 -37.78 -0.47
N LYS A 259 -16.79 -38.89 -0.57
CA LYS A 259 -15.42 -39.00 -0.04
C LYS A 259 -14.55 -37.93 -0.71
N LYS A 260 -14.02 -36.98 0.06
CA LYS A 260 -12.97 -36.06 -0.40
C LYS A 260 -11.78 -36.89 -0.89
N VAL A 261 -11.38 -36.72 -2.15
CA VAL A 261 -10.31 -37.48 -2.79
C VAL A 261 -8.97 -36.81 -2.45
N LYS A 262 -8.10 -37.49 -1.68
CA LYS A 262 -6.72 -37.04 -1.46
C LYS A 262 -5.94 -37.04 -2.78
N ILE A 263 -5.19 -35.98 -3.05
CA ILE A 263 -4.51 -35.76 -4.33
C ILE A 263 -3.34 -36.72 -4.52
N GLY A 264 -2.56 -36.97 -3.46
CA GLY A 264 -1.43 -37.91 -3.46
C GLY A 264 -1.51 -38.96 -2.35
N GLN A 265 -0.63 -39.97 -2.43
CA GLN A 265 -0.54 -41.09 -1.47
C GLN A 265 0.73 -41.00 -0.58
N GLY A 266 1.42 -39.86 -0.60
CA GLY A 266 2.63 -39.64 0.17
C GLY A 266 3.87 -40.37 -0.36
N TYR A 267 4.96 -40.20 0.38
CA TYR A 267 6.26 -40.82 0.13
C TYR A 267 6.61 -41.77 1.28
N ARG A 268 7.69 -42.55 1.13
CA ARG A 268 8.34 -43.29 2.23
C ARG A 268 9.84 -43.05 2.23
N LEU A 269 10.46 -42.98 3.40
CA LEU A 269 11.91 -42.87 3.56
C LEU A 269 12.56 -44.23 3.28
N VAL A 270 13.52 -44.26 2.34
CA VAL A 270 14.23 -45.48 1.93
C VAL A 270 15.70 -45.50 2.35
N SER A 271 16.32 -44.33 2.53
CA SER A 271 17.69 -44.22 3.05
C SER A 271 17.84 -42.95 3.89
N LEU A 272 18.73 -43.00 4.89
CA LEU A 272 19.07 -41.85 5.74
C LEU A 272 20.57 -41.91 6.10
N SER A 273 21.24 -40.78 5.94
CA SER A 273 22.66 -40.63 6.25
C SER A 273 22.92 -39.31 6.97
N GLU A 274 23.90 -39.32 7.85
CA GLU A 274 24.35 -38.15 8.60
C GLU A 274 25.72 -37.71 8.08
N PHE A 275 25.87 -36.40 7.86
CA PHE A 275 27.13 -35.74 7.49
C PHE A 275 27.97 -35.39 8.73
N PRO A 276 29.29 -35.18 8.58
CA PRO A 276 30.15 -34.81 9.71
C PRO A 276 29.79 -33.50 10.42
N ASP A 277 29.08 -32.59 9.75
CA ASP A 277 28.55 -31.34 10.30
C ASP A 277 27.17 -31.51 10.96
N GLY A 278 26.71 -32.75 11.14
CA GLY A 278 25.43 -33.12 11.74
C GLY A 278 24.28 -33.20 10.75
N ALA A 279 24.40 -32.60 9.55
CA ALA A 279 23.28 -32.52 8.63
C ALA A 279 22.76 -33.91 8.21
N LEU A 280 21.43 -34.06 8.11
CA LEU A 280 20.79 -35.28 7.65
C LEU A 280 20.48 -35.20 6.16
N LEU A 281 20.65 -36.32 5.47
CA LEU A 281 20.29 -36.51 4.08
C LEU A 281 19.56 -37.84 3.91
N GLY A 282 18.31 -37.77 3.49
CA GLY A 282 17.49 -38.94 3.22
C GLY A 282 16.93 -38.95 1.81
N GLU A 283 16.56 -40.16 1.37
CA GLU A 283 15.91 -40.40 0.09
C GLU A 283 14.46 -40.85 0.34
N LEU A 284 13.52 -40.23 -0.36
CA LEU A 284 12.11 -40.55 -0.30
C LEU A 284 11.64 -41.15 -1.61
N LEU A 285 10.82 -42.21 -1.54
CA LEU A 285 10.23 -42.89 -2.69
C LEU A 285 8.71 -42.75 -2.64
N VAL A 286 8.09 -42.33 -3.75
CA VAL A 286 6.63 -42.20 -3.84
C VAL A 286 5.94 -43.53 -3.52
N ASN A 287 4.89 -43.51 -2.69
CA ASN A 287 4.18 -44.72 -2.28
C ASN A 287 3.35 -45.31 -3.40
N LYS A 288 2.51 -44.49 -4.01
CA LYS A 288 1.70 -44.86 -5.17
C LYS A 288 1.54 -43.64 -6.07
N PRO A 289 2.19 -43.63 -7.25
CA PRO A 289 2.12 -42.49 -8.16
C PRO A 289 0.73 -42.37 -8.79
N ASN A 290 0.36 -41.15 -9.15
CA ASN A 290 -0.77 -40.79 -9.99
C ASN A 290 -0.44 -39.59 -10.88
N SER A 291 -1.41 -39.15 -11.68
CA SER A 291 -1.24 -38.05 -12.64
C SER A 291 -2.18 -36.85 -12.40
N ILE A 292 -2.86 -36.78 -11.25
CA ILE A 292 -3.67 -35.60 -10.91
C ILE A 292 -2.72 -34.42 -10.76
N TYR A 293 -2.98 -33.32 -11.48
CA TYR A 293 -2.09 -32.17 -11.61
C TYR A 293 -0.66 -32.48 -12.13
N GLY A 294 -0.50 -33.60 -12.83
CA GLY A 294 0.79 -34.06 -13.37
C GLY A 294 1.36 -35.28 -12.64
N PRO A 295 2.41 -35.91 -13.21
CA PRO A 295 3.04 -37.08 -12.61
C PRO A 295 3.78 -36.72 -11.32
N ASP A 296 3.69 -37.60 -10.32
CA ASP A 296 4.55 -37.52 -9.12
C ASP A 296 6.03 -37.69 -9.48
N ILE A 297 6.91 -36.99 -8.77
CA ILE A 297 8.36 -37.20 -8.86
C ILE A 297 8.71 -38.48 -8.09
N PRO A 298 9.30 -39.52 -8.69
CA PRO A 298 9.44 -40.81 -8.02
C PRO A 298 10.40 -40.79 -6.82
N HIS A 299 11.54 -40.11 -6.96
CA HIS A 299 12.61 -40.05 -5.97
C HIS A 299 12.82 -38.61 -5.52
N LEU A 300 12.69 -38.35 -4.22
CA LEU A 300 13.03 -37.05 -3.63
C LEU A 300 14.25 -37.19 -2.74
N GLN A 301 15.03 -36.11 -2.69
CA GLN A 301 16.07 -35.91 -1.69
C GLN A 301 15.50 -34.97 -0.62
N PHE A 302 15.69 -35.34 0.65
CA PHE A 302 15.34 -34.52 1.79
C PHE A 302 16.61 -34.25 2.61
N TYR A 303 16.82 -32.99 2.98
CA TYR A 303 18.01 -32.48 3.69
C TYR A 303 17.58 -31.67 4.91
N VAL A 304 18.19 -31.93 6.07
CA VAL A 304 17.90 -31.22 7.31
C VAL A 304 19.18 -30.76 7.96
N LYS A 305 19.19 -29.50 8.40
CA LYS A 305 20.32 -28.94 9.14
C LYS A 305 19.84 -27.93 10.16
N HIS A 306 20.36 -28.04 11.38
CA HIS A 306 20.31 -26.94 12.34
C HIS A 306 21.33 -25.90 11.89
N GLU A 307 20.86 -24.82 11.26
CA GLU A 307 21.74 -23.77 10.75
C GLU A 307 22.31 -22.91 11.87
N SER A 308 21.61 -22.84 13.00
CA SER A 308 22.06 -22.22 14.24
C SER A 308 21.43 -22.91 15.45
N GLU A 309 21.69 -22.40 16.65
CA GLU A 309 21.03 -22.89 17.88
C GLU A 309 19.51 -22.71 17.86
N LYS A 310 19.04 -21.68 17.14
CA LYS A 310 17.65 -21.20 17.11
C LYS A 310 16.97 -21.36 15.74
N SER A 311 17.67 -21.94 14.75
CA SER A 311 17.11 -22.15 13.41
C SER A 311 17.35 -23.56 12.87
N LEU A 312 16.34 -24.07 12.17
CA LEU A 312 16.35 -25.38 11.52
C LEU A 312 15.88 -25.22 10.07
N ARG A 313 16.57 -25.85 9.13
CA ARG A 313 16.18 -25.93 7.72
C ARG A 313 15.74 -27.34 7.36
N VAL A 314 14.66 -27.44 6.58
CA VAL A 314 14.18 -28.69 5.96
C VAL A 314 13.98 -28.43 4.46
N HIS A 315 14.85 -29.00 3.64
CA HIS A 315 14.86 -28.86 2.18
C HIS A 315 14.44 -30.18 1.53
N ILE A 316 13.43 -30.15 0.66
CA ILE A 316 12.94 -31.31 -0.10
C ILE A 316 12.92 -30.97 -1.59
N THR A 317 13.64 -31.75 -2.38
CA THR A 317 13.77 -31.56 -3.83
C THR A 317 13.74 -32.89 -4.59
N ASP A 318 13.71 -32.84 -5.92
CA ASP A 318 13.89 -34.01 -6.79
C ASP A 318 15.32 -34.56 -6.62
N ALA A 319 15.45 -35.87 -6.39
CA ALA A 319 16.75 -36.50 -6.17
C ALA A 319 17.62 -36.60 -7.45
N GLU A 320 17.01 -36.54 -8.62
CA GLU A 320 17.65 -36.80 -9.91
C GLU A 320 17.88 -35.54 -10.74
N LYS A 321 16.99 -34.54 -10.61
CA LYS A 321 17.00 -33.32 -11.44
C LYS A 321 17.03 -32.05 -10.60
N GLN A 322 17.87 -31.11 -11.02
CA GLN A 322 17.87 -29.78 -10.42
C GLN A 322 16.53 -29.10 -10.71
N ARG A 323 15.90 -28.61 -9.66
CA ARG A 323 14.69 -27.78 -9.73
C ARG A 323 15.04 -26.32 -9.48
N TRP A 324 14.11 -25.44 -9.82
CA TRP A 324 14.23 -24.03 -9.49
C TRP A 324 14.32 -23.82 -7.98
N GLU A 325 15.23 -22.94 -7.59
CA GLU A 325 15.40 -22.41 -6.24
C GLU A 325 15.68 -20.92 -6.37
N VAL A 326 15.21 -20.12 -5.42
CA VAL A 326 15.51 -18.67 -5.38
C VAL A 326 17.03 -18.47 -5.48
N PRO A 327 17.54 -17.61 -6.41
CA PRO A 327 18.97 -17.48 -6.67
C PRO A 327 19.78 -17.20 -5.40
N TYR A 328 20.87 -17.93 -5.22
CA TYR A 328 21.77 -17.78 -4.07
C TYR A 328 22.56 -16.46 -4.12
N GLU A 329 22.66 -15.86 -5.31
CA GLU A 329 23.30 -14.57 -5.54
C GLU A 329 22.43 -13.40 -5.07
N LEU A 330 21.09 -13.56 -5.09
CA LEU A 330 20.15 -12.55 -4.59
C LEU A 330 19.90 -12.72 -3.08
N LEU A 331 19.81 -13.97 -2.61
CA LEU A 331 19.63 -14.30 -1.20
C LEU A 331 20.69 -15.32 -0.74
N PRO A 332 21.88 -14.85 -0.31
CA PRO A 332 22.99 -15.70 0.12
C PRO A 332 22.62 -16.60 1.29
N ARG A 333 22.89 -17.91 1.14
CA ARG A 333 22.65 -18.94 2.17
C ARG A 333 23.44 -20.21 1.85
N GLU A 334 23.51 -21.14 2.79
CA GLU A 334 24.20 -22.41 2.58
C GLU A 334 23.51 -23.25 1.49
N LYS A 335 24.29 -23.92 0.64
CA LYS A 335 23.75 -24.80 -0.41
C LYS A 335 23.56 -26.23 0.13
N PRO A 336 22.43 -26.89 -0.14
CA PRO A 336 22.28 -28.30 0.17
C PRO A 336 23.25 -29.16 -0.67
N PRO A 337 23.52 -30.41 -0.27
CA PRO A 337 24.38 -31.32 -1.01
C PRO A 337 23.91 -31.55 -2.46
N SER A 338 24.87 -31.65 -3.39
CA SER A 338 24.56 -31.87 -4.82
C SER A 338 23.88 -33.22 -5.08
N LEU A 339 22.91 -33.23 -6.00
CA LEU A 339 22.07 -34.38 -6.37
C LEU A 339 22.85 -35.67 -6.73
N LYS A 340 24.06 -35.54 -7.30
CA LYS A 340 24.91 -36.66 -7.75
C LYS A 340 26.00 -37.10 -6.77
N GLN A 341 26.11 -36.46 -5.59
CA GLN A 341 26.91 -37.02 -4.46
C GLN A 341 26.15 -38.12 -3.70
N SER A 342 25.11 -38.66 -4.34
CA SER A 342 24.50 -39.95 -4.08
C SER A 342 25.57 -41.05 -4.19
N PHE A 343 26.04 -41.49 -3.01
CA PHE A 343 26.60 -42.82 -2.77
C PHE A 343 27.98 -43.20 -3.38
N GLY A 344 28.85 -42.22 -3.68
CA GLY A 344 30.22 -42.46 -4.18
C GLY A 344 31.36 -41.81 -3.35
N THR A 345 31.99 -42.60 -2.47
CA THR A 345 33.40 -42.60 -1.98
C THR A 345 34.17 -41.32 -1.54
N GLY A 346 33.56 -40.13 -1.43
CA GLY A 346 34.30 -38.90 -1.04
C GLY A 346 34.18 -38.42 0.42
N LEU A 347 33.01 -38.58 1.04
CA LEU A 347 32.70 -38.05 2.38
C LEU A 347 32.29 -39.21 3.31
N ARG A 348 32.88 -39.28 4.52
CA ARG A 348 32.53 -40.29 5.54
C ARG A 348 31.10 -40.06 6.04
N LYS A 349 30.09 -40.61 5.36
CA LYS A 349 28.69 -40.60 5.79
C LYS A 349 28.43 -41.78 6.75
N LYS A 350 27.71 -41.54 7.85
CA LYS A 350 27.29 -42.60 8.77
C LYS A 350 25.82 -42.98 8.46
N PRO A 351 25.49 -44.27 8.22
CA PRO A 351 24.11 -44.69 8.02
C PRO A 351 23.30 -44.57 9.32
N VAL A 352 22.06 -44.08 9.21
CA VAL A 352 21.13 -43.91 10.35
C VAL A 352 19.98 -44.94 10.21
N PRO A 353 19.59 -45.66 11.28
CA PRO A 353 18.46 -46.58 11.24
C PRO A 353 17.14 -45.87 10.87
N LEU A 354 16.31 -46.51 10.02
CA LEU A 354 15.04 -45.96 9.49
C LEU A 354 13.87 -46.00 10.50
N GLY A 355 14.14 -46.13 11.80
CA GLY A 355 13.13 -46.06 12.87
C GLY A 355 12.81 -44.61 13.26
N VAL A 356 11.72 -44.41 14.02
CA VAL A 356 11.37 -43.09 14.59
C VAL A 356 12.59 -42.58 15.37
N SER A 357 13.18 -41.50 14.88
CA SER A 357 14.37 -40.90 15.47
C SER A 357 14.15 -39.40 15.61
N GLU A 358 14.45 -38.89 16.79
CA GLU A 358 14.54 -37.46 17.06
C GLU A 358 15.95 -37.00 16.72
N TYR A 359 16.05 -35.98 15.88
CA TYR A 359 17.27 -35.28 15.54
C TYR A 359 17.25 -33.94 16.28
N SER A 360 17.86 -33.94 17.46
CA SER A 360 17.81 -32.84 18.43
C SER A 360 18.97 -31.87 18.21
N GLY A 361 18.63 -30.59 18.05
CA GLY A 361 19.59 -29.49 18.20
C GLY A 361 19.51 -28.89 19.61
N ASN A 362 19.94 -27.64 19.73
CA ASN A 362 19.91 -26.91 21.00
C ASN A 362 18.46 -26.59 21.40
N GLU A 363 17.72 -25.84 20.59
CA GLU A 363 16.34 -25.46 20.90
C GLU A 363 15.29 -26.22 20.07
N LEU A 364 15.61 -26.65 18.84
CA LEU A 364 14.67 -27.30 17.94
C LEU A 364 14.95 -28.81 17.80
N ILE A 365 13.89 -29.61 17.84
CA ILE A 365 13.91 -31.05 17.61
C ILE A 365 13.21 -31.34 16.29
N PHE A 366 13.92 -31.94 15.34
CA PHE A 366 13.33 -32.52 14.15
C PHE A 366 12.94 -33.97 14.43
N SER A 367 11.75 -34.39 14.04
CA SER A 367 11.28 -35.77 14.18
C SER A 367 10.57 -36.20 12.89
N PHE A 368 10.63 -37.48 12.54
CA PHE A 368 9.98 -37.97 11.33
C PHE A 368 9.39 -39.37 11.50
N SER A 369 8.41 -39.68 10.64
CA SER A 369 7.88 -41.03 10.42
C SER A 369 8.33 -41.52 9.03
N ALA A 370 8.64 -42.81 8.90
CA ALA A 370 9.23 -43.34 7.68
C ALA A 370 8.20 -43.69 6.58
N ASN A 371 6.99 -44.17 6.93
CA ASN A 371 5.98 -44.58 5.95
C ASN A 371 4.53 -44.49 6.50
N PRO A 372 3.67 -43.62 5.96
CA PRO A 372 4.03 -42.54 5.03
C PRO A 372 5.03 -41.57 5.69
N PHE A 373 5.88 -40.94 4.88
CA PHE A 373 6.82 -39.96 5.35
C PHE A 373 6.08 -38.69 5.79
N SER A 374 6.40 -38.24 6.99
CA SER A 374 5.99 -36.96 7.55
C SER A 374 7.05 -36.50 8.53
N PHE A 375 7.15 -35.20 8.76
CA PHE A 375 8.04 -34.64 9.78
C PHE A 375 7.31 -33.69 10.72
N ALA A 376 7.88 -33.51 11.90
CA ALA A 376 7.47 -32.49 12.84
C ALA A 376 8.69 -31.79 13.42
N VAL A 377 8.54 -30.50 13.68
CA VAL A 377 9.52 -29.66 14.37
C VAL A 377 8.94 -29.29 15.72
N LYS A 378 9.68 -29.55 16.78
CA LYS A 378 9.27 -29.26 18.15
C LYS A 378 10.26 -28.33 18.83
N ARG A 379 9.75 -27.52 19.76
CA ARG A 379 10.56 -26.77 20.70
C ARG A 379 10.97 -27.68 21.86
N LYS A 380 12.26 -27.68 22.20
CA LYS A 380 12.82 -28.51 23.27
C LYS A 380 12.47 -27.97 24.66
N SER A 381 12.46 -26.65 24.83
CA SER A 381 12.29 -25.99 26.13
C SER A 381 10.90 -26.19 26.75
N ASN A 382 9.84 -26.22 25.94
CA ASN A 382 8.46 -26.42 26.43
C ASN A 382 7.74 -27.64 25.82
N GLY A 383 8.33 -28.32 24.83
CA GLY A 383 7.74 -29.50 24.17
C GLY A 383 6.73 -29.18 23.04
N ASP A 384 6.48 -27.91 22.74
CA ASP A 384 5.51 -27.50 21.72
C ASP A 384 5.86 -28.05 20.35
N THR A 385 4.84 -28.48 19.63
CA THR A 385 4.97 -28.81 18.21
C THR A 385 4.71 -27.56 17.38
N LEU A 386 5.75 -27.09 16.70
CA LEU A 386 5.75 -25.88 15.87
C LEU A 386 5.21 -26.17 14.47
N PHE A 387 5.56 -27.34 13.94
CA PHE A 387 5.10 -27.82 12.63
C PHE A 387 4.90 -29.33 12.67
N ASN A 388 3.84 -29.84 12.07
CA ASN A 388 3.57 -31.28 12.00
C ASN A 388 2.87 -31.65 10.70
N SER A 389 3.61 -32.29 9.80
CA SER A 389 3.16 -32.65 8.46
C SER A 389 2.44 -33.99 8.36
N SER A 390 2.11 -34.62 9.49
CA SER A 390 1.37 -35.88 9.48
C SER A 390 -0.06 -35.68 8.95
N SER A 391 -0.56 -36.67 8.22
CA SER A 391 -1.91 -36.66 7.66
C SER A 391 -2.53 -38.06 7.78
N ASP A 392 -3.72 -38.14 8.36
CA ASP A 392 -4.52 -39.35 8.50
C ASP A 392 -5.84 -39.27 7.72
N ARG A 393 -6.70 -40.29 7.80
CA ARG A 393 -7.94 -40.35 7.00
C ARG A 393 -9.00 -39.31 7.40
N SER A 394 -8.91 -38.74 8.59
CA SER A 394 -9.85 -37.73 9.09
C SER A 394 -9.46 -36.31 8.66
N ASP A 395 -8.18 -36.08 8.35
CA ASP A 395 -7.69 -34.77 7.93
C ASP A 395 -8.24 -34.36 6.54
N PRO A 396 -8.58 -33.08 6.34
CA PRO A 396 -9.16 -32.58 5.09
C PRO A 396 -8.14 -32.39 3.96
N TYR A 397 -6.85 -32.62 4.21
CA TYR A 397 -5.72 -32.42 3.29
C TYR A 397 -4.93 -33.72 3.03
N SER A 398 -4.08 -33.70 2.01
CA SER A 398 -3.23 -34.85 1.65
C SER A 398 -1.99 -34.95 2.56
N GLY A 399 -1.32 -36.10 2.56
CA GLY A 399 0.10 -36.12 2.98
C GLY A 399 0.98 -35.41 1.93
N LEU A 400 2.30 -35.42 2.11
CA LEU A 400 3.24 -34.81 1.17
C LEU A 400 2.95 -35.21 -0.29
N VAL A 401 2.67 -34.22 -1.15
CA VAL A 401 2.56 -34.37 -2.61
C VAL A 401 3.66 -33.55 -3.25
N PHE A 402 4.39 -34.15 -4.19
CA PHE A 402 5.50 -33.50 -4.87
C PHE A 402 5.47 -33.86 -6.36
N LYS A 403 5.02 -32.90 -7.18
CA LYS A 403 4.93 -32.99 -8.64
C LYS A 403 5.67 -31.81 -9.26
N ASP A 404 5.88 -31.87 -10.56
CA ASP A 404 6.63 -30.83 -11.28
C ASP A 404 5.98 -29.43 -11.19
N GLN A 405 4.65 -29.36 -11.16
CA GLN A 405 3.89 -28.09 -11.06
C GLN A 405 2.80 -28.12 -9.96
N TYR A 406 3.00 -28.96 -8.94
CA TYR A 406 2.10 -29.03 -7.79
C TYR A 406 2.81 -29.66 -6.58
N LEU A 407 3.11 -28.82 -5.59
CA LEU A 407 3.64 -29.23 -4.29
C LEU A 407 2.54 -28.99 -3.24
N GLU A 408 2.24 -30.00 -2.42
CA GLU A 408 1.28 -29.88 -1.32
C GLU A 408 1.93 -30.40 -0.03
N ILE A 409 1.94 -29.56 0.99
CA ILE A 409 2.31 -29.95 2.35
C ILE A 409 1.48 -29.14 3.34
N SER A 410 1.06 -29.82 4.41
CA SER A 410 0.23 -29.21 5.45
C SER A 410 0.94 -29.28 6.80
N THR A 411 0.50 -28.45 7.72
CA THR A 411 0.80 -28.59 9.16
C THR A 411 -0.48 -28.60 9.97
N LYS A 412 -0.52 -29.45 10.99
CA LYS A 412 -1.50 -29.34 12.09
C LYS A 412 -1.14 -28.15 12.97
N LEU A 413 -2.15 -27.40 13.40
CA LEU A 413 -2.01 -26.26 14.30
C LEU A 413 -2.72 -26.55 15.62
N ALA A 414 -2.16 -26.02 16.70
CA ALA A 414 -2.78 -26.08 18.01
C ALA A 414 -3.99 -25.11 18.07
N GLY A 415 -4.94 -25.38 18.96
CA GLY A 415 -6.18 -24.59 19.05
C GLY A 415 -5.98 -23.15 19.54
N ASP A 416 -4.83 -22.88 20.15
CA ASP A 416 -4.37 -21.59 20.69
C ASP A 416 -3.43 -20.84 19.73
N ALA A 417 -3.15 -21.39 18.54
CA ALA A 417 -2.29 -20.75 17.55
C ALA A 417 -2.84 -19.39 17.10
N SER A 418 -1.99 -18.36 17.10
CA SER A 418 -2.32 -17.04 16.57
C SER A 418 -1.33 -16.69 15.48
N LEU A 419 -1.78 -16.74 14.23
CA LEU A 419 -0.93 -16.56 13.06
C LEU A 419 -0.92 -15.13 12.56
N TYR A 420 0.23 -14.70 12.05
CA TYR A 420 0.48 -13.39 11.43
C TYR A 420 1.39 -13.55 10.21
N GLY A 421 1.16 -12.80 9.13
CA GLY A 421 2.02 -12.82 7.94
C GLY A 421 1.29 -13.18 6.65
N LEU A 422 1.92 -14.03 5.82
CA LEU A 422 1.43 -14.46 4.50
C LEU A 422 1.03 -13.28 3.60
N GLY A 423 1.95 -12.33 3.46
CA GLY A 423 1.75 -11.13 2.65
C GLY A 423 2.17 -11.31 1.19
N GLU A 424 1.82 -10.39 0.30
CA GLU A 424 1.09 -9.15 0.59
C GLU A 424 -0.41 -9.28 0.25
N SER A 425 -1.26 -8.86 1.19
CA SER A 425 -2.71 -8.73 0.97
C SER A 425 -3.33 -7.73 1.97
N THR A 426 -4.32 -6.95 1.51
CA THR A 426 -5.12 -6.10 2.41
C THR A 426 -6.15 -6.96 3.13
N LYS A 427 -6.06 -7.03 4.46
CA LYS A 427 -6.91 -7.91 5.28
C LYS A 427 -8.02 -7.13 5.98
N PRO A 428 -9.30 -7.54 5.84
CA PRO A 428 -10.41 -6.79 6.45
C PRO A 428 -10.51 -6.94 7.97
N HIS A 429 -9.88 -7.97 8.53
CA HIS A 429 -10.05 -8.37 9.93
C HIS A 429 -8.83 -8.05 10.82
N GLY A 430 -7.94 -7.16 10.36
CA GLY A 430 -6.72 -6.76 11.07
C GLY A 430 -5.52 -7.70 10.81
N ILE A 431 -4.52 -7.62 11.69
CA ILE A 431 -3.20 -8.26 11.51
C ILE A 431 -3.21 -9.77 11.76
N LYS A 432 -4.08 -10.27 12.65
CA LYS A 432 -4.19 -11.70 12.94
C LYS A 432 -4.89 -12.40 11.78
N LEU A 433 -4.33 -13.51 11.30
CA LEU A 433 -4.93 -14.28 10.21
C LEU A 433 -6.23 -14.95 10.67
N HIS A 434 -7.25 -14.92 9.80
CA HIS A 434 -8.55 -15.54 10.08
C HIS A 434 -8.74 -16.82 9.26
N PRO A 435 -9.33 -17.88 9.87
CA PRO A 435 -9.63 -19.11 9.16
C PRO A 435 -10.52 -18.87 7.94
N ASN A 436 -10.18 -19.53 6.83
CA ASN A 436 -10.88 -19.49 5.54
C ASN A 436 -10.78 -18.18 4.75
N ASP A 437 -10.03 -17.18 5.22
CA ASP A 437 -9.58 -16.08 4.36
C ASP A 437 -8.65 -16.64 3.25
N ALA A 438 -8.62 -15.95 2.12
CA ALA A 438 -7.79 -16.33 0.97
C ALA A 438 -6.37 -15.77 1.13
N PHE A 439 -5.37 -16.63 0.96
CA PHE A 439 -3.95 -16.25 0.97
C PHE A 439 -3.29 -16.79 -0.30
N THR A 440 -3.35 -16.01 -1.37
CA THR A 440 -2.59 -16.25 -2.59
C THR A 440 -1.31 -15.42 -2.54
N LEU A 441 -0.18 -16.00 -2.90
CA LEU A 441 1.09 -15.28 -2.99
C LEU A 441 1.60 -15.35 -4.42
N TYR A 442 1.49 -14.24 -5.13
CA TYR A 442 1.96 -14.01 -6.49
C TYR A 442 1.97 -12.50 -6.72
N THR A 443 3.08 -11.91 -7.14
CA THR A 443 3.20 -10.44 -7.21
C THR A 443 2.33 -9.88 -8.34
N THR A 444 1.32 -9.08 -8.03
CA THR A 444 0.32 -8.62 -8.99
C THR A 444 0.07 -7.12 -8.85
N ASP A 445 -0.01 -6.42 -10.00
CA ASP A 445 -0.45 -5.04 -10.07
C ASP A 445 -1.97 -4.95 -9.84
N GLN A 446 -2.36 -5.12 -8.58
CA GLN A 446 -3.72 -5.06 -8.10
C GLN A 446 -3.79 -4.02 -7.00
N SER A 447 -4.74 -3.09 -7.09
CA SER A 447 -4.87 -2.03 -6.09
C SER A 447 -5.19 -2.61 -4.71
N ALA A 448 -4.54 -2.09 -3.68
CA ALA A 448 -4.72 -2.47 -2.27
C ALA A 448 -6.15 -2.30 -1.73
N ILE A 449 -7.06 -1.66 -2.47
CA ILE A 449 -8.50 -1.58 -2.14
C ILE A 449 -9.20 -2.95 -2.20
N ASN A 450 -8.56 -3.95 -2.81
CA ASN A 450 -9.12 -5.28 -3.01
C ASN A 450 -8.69 -6.21 -1.88
N LEU A 451 -9.65 -6.54 -1.04
CA LEU A 451 -9.44 -7.35 0.17
C LEU A 451 -9.12 -8.80 -0.18
N ASN A 452 -8.19 -9.39 0.58
CA ASN A 452 -7.79 -10.80 0.48
C ASN A 452 -7.36 -11.23 -0.94
N MET A 453 -6.85 -10.29 -1.74
CA MET A 453 -6.19 -10.57 -3.02
C MET A 453 -4.67 -10.52 -2.84
N ASP A 454 -3.97 -11.26 -3.68
CA ASP A 454 -2.54 -11.07 -3.93
C ASP A 454 -2.31 -9.65 -4.49
N LEU A 455 -1.36 -8.95 -3.87
CA LEU A 455 -0.94 -7.61 -4.22
C LEU A 455 0.51 -7.63 -4.70
N TYR A 456 1.27 -6.59 -4.41
CA TYR A 456 2.56 -6.30 -5.02
C TYR A 456 3.69 -7.21 -4.53
N GLY A 457 3.61 -7.68 -3.28
CA GLY A 457 4.63 -8.49 -2.62
C GLY A 457 4.27 -9.98 -2.40
N SER A 458 5.30 -10.81 -2.22
CA SER A 458 5.19 -12.24 -1.90
C SER A 458 6.11 -12.63 -0.74
N HIS A 459 5.51 -12.83 0.44
CA HIS A 459 6.16 -13.14 1.72
C HIS A 459 5.58 -14.44 2.32
N PRO A 460 6.05 -15.63 1.87
CA PRO A 460 5.61 -16.95 2.35
C PRO A 460 6.15 -17.29 3.76
N MET A 461 5.98 -16.37 4.69
CA MET A 461 6.38 -16.47 6.09
C MET A 461 5.16 -16.21 6.98
N TYR A 462 5.03 -16.99 8.04
CA TYR A 462 4.11 -16.67 9.13
C TYR A 462 4.82 -16.77 10.49
N MET A 463 4.41 -15.90 11.41
CA MET A 463 4.68 -16.01 12.84
C MET A 463 3.48 -16.67 13.52
N ASP A 464 3.72 -17.55 14.48
CA ASP A 464 2.71 -18.14 15.37
C ASP A 464 3.06 -17.80 16.82
N LEU A 465 2.19 -17.03 17.48
CA LEU A 465 2.29 -16.64 18.88
C LEU A 465 1.26 -17.43 19.71
N ARG A 466 1.74 -18.15 20.71
CA ARG A 466 0.92 -18.97 21.62
C ARG A 466 1.07 -18.48 23.04
N ASN A 467 0.02 -18.69 23.83
CA ASN A 467 0.07 -18.53 25.28
C ASN A 467 -0.06 -19.92 25.91
N VAL A 468 1.05 -20.43 26.44
CA VAL A 468 1.16 -21.78 27.01
C VAL A 468 1.32 -21.63 28.52
N ASP A 469 0.31 -22.05 29.27
CA ASP A 469 0.28 -21.98 30.74
C ASP A 469 0.54 -20.57 31.31
N GLY A 470 0.12 -19.54 30.59
CA GLY A 470 0.31 -18.13 30.96
C GLY A 470 1.51 -17.47 30.27
N ASP A 471 2.48 -18.24 29.77
CA ASP A 471 3.70 -17.74 29.13
C ASP A 471 3.56 -17.62 27.61
N ALA A 472 4.12 -16.55 27.04
CA ALA A 472 4.07 -16.30 25.61
C ALA A 472 5.24 -16.93 24.85
N TYR A 473 4.94 -17.72 23.81
CA TYR A 473 5.94 -18.35 22.94
C TYR A 473 5.62 -18.09 21.47
N ALA A 474 6.53 -17.43 20.79
CA ALA A 474 6.50 -17.15 19.36
C ALA A 474 7.49 -18.06 18.59
N HIS A 475 7.13 -18.39 17.36
CA HIS A 475 8.06 -18.93 16.35
C HIS A 475 7.64 -18.45 14.96
N ALA A 476 8.51 -18.61 13.96
CA ALA A 476 8.13 -18.40 12.57
C ALA A 476 8.50 -19.58 11.68
N VAL A 477 7.73 -19.72 10.61
CA VAL A 477 7.97 -20.67 9.52
C VAL A 477 8.04 -19.89 8.22
N LEU A 478 9.17 -19.99 7.52
CA LEU A 478 9.35 -19.48 6.17
C LEU A 478 9.37 -20.67 5.20
N LEU A 479 8.61 -20.58 4.11
CA LEU A 479 8.79 -21.41 2.92
C LEU A 479 9.51 -20.58 1.84
N LEU A 480 10.82 -20.76 1.66
CA LEU A 480 11.58 -19.99 0.67
C LEU A 480 11.33 -20.52 -0.75
N ASN A 481 10.24 -20.05 -1.37
CA ASN A 481 9.82 -20.41 -2.72
C ASN A 481 9.16 -19.19 -3.40
N SER A 482 9.59 -18.85 -4.62
CA SER A 482 9.07 -17.68 -5.37
C SER A 482 7.94 -18.00 -6.34
N ASN A 483 7.61 -19.27 -6.56
CA ASN A 483 6.51 -19.65 -7.43
C ASN A 483 5.17 -19.29 -6.81
N GLY A 484 4.17 -19.03 -7.67
CA GLY A 484 2.81 -18.77 -7.22
C GLY A 484 2.25 -19.88 -6.31
N MET A 485 1.56 -19.49 -5.25
CA MET A 485 1.00 -20.45 -4.29
C MET A 485 -0.29 -19.98 -3.65
N ASP A 486 -1.12 -20.95 -3.27
CA ASP A 486 -2.22 -20.74 -2.33
C ASP A 486 -1.83 -21.33 -0.96
N VAL A 487 -2.14 -20.60 0.11
CA VAL A 487 -2.03 -21.07 1.48
C VAL A 487 -3.42 -21.13 2.10
N SER A 488 -3.89 -22.34 2.38
CA SER A 488 -5.21 -22.54 2.98
C SER A 488 -5.08 -22.68 4.50
N TYR A 489 -5.67 -21.76 5.27
CA TYR A 489 -5.70 -21.79 6.73
C TYR A 489 -7.11 -22.08 7.24
N THR A 490 -7.26 -23.11 8.09
CA THR A 490 -8.57 -23.59 8.60
C THR A 490 -8.74 -23.39 10.10
N GLY A 491 -7.86 -22.67 10.77
CA GLY A 491 -7.79 -22.58 12.24
C GLY A 491 -7.02 -23.75 12.87
N THR A 492 -7.28 -24.97 12.41
CA THR A 492 -6.64 -26.20 12.94
C THR A 492 -5.55 -26.77 12.03
N SER A 493 -5.40 -26.22 10.82
CA SER A 493 -4.36 -26.61 9.88
C SER A 493 -4.02 -25.49 8.91
N LEU A 494 -2.82 -25.54 8.36
CA LEU A 494 -2.36 -24.68 7.28
C LEU A 494 -1.77 -25.55 6.16
N THR A 495 -2.16 -25.31 4.91
CA THR A 495 -1.75 -26.11 3.75
C THR A 495 -1.18 -25.22 2.66
N TYR A 496 0.06 -25.49 2.26
CA TYR A 496 0.71 -24.86 1.10
C TYR A 496 0.36 -25.64 -0.17
N LYS A 497 -0.03 -24.94 -1.24
CA LYS A 497 -0.22 -25.48 -2.58
C LYS A 497 0.58 -24.63 -3.57
N VAL A 498 1.74 -25.12 -3.98
CA VAL A 498 2.73 -24.36 -4.75
C VAL A 498 2.85 -24.90 -6.16
N ILE A 499 2.94 -24.02 -7.15
CA ILE A 499 2.95 -24.44 -8.57
C ILE A 499 4.34 -24.80 -9.12
N GLY A 500 5.41 -24.75 -8.32
CA GLY A 500 6.76 -25.00 -8.82
C GLY A 500 7.83 -25.02 -7.75
N GLY A 501 9.10 -25.07 -8.18
CA GLY A 501 10.25 -24.97 -7.29
C GLY A 501 10.43 -26.18 -6.37
N VAL A 502 10.83 -25.92 -5.13
CA VAL A 502 11.13 -26.91 -4.07
C VAL A 502 10.39 -26.57 -2.77
N LEU A 503 10.42 -27.47 -1.78
CA LEU A 503 10.02 -27.14 -0.41
C LEU A 503 11.27 -26.84 0.41
N ASP A 504 11.60 -25.57 0.61
CA ASP A 504 12.75 -25.12 1.42
C ASP A 504 12.26 -24.37 2.67
N PHE A 505 12.01 -25.11 3.75
CA PHE A 505 11.47 -24.56 4.99
C PHE A 505 12.58 -24.12 5.95
N TYR A 506 12.37 -22.97 6.59
CA TYR A 506 13.17 -22.48 7.72
C TYR A 506 12.26 -22.27 8.92
N PHE A 507 12.70 -22.76 10.08
CA PHE A 507 12.02 -22.63 11.35
C PHE A 507 12.85 -21.75 12.27
N PHE A 508 12.26 -20.68 12.80
CA PHE A 508 12.89 -19.75 13.73
C PHE A 508 12.23 -19.89 15.08
N SER A 509 13.00 -20.23 16.12
CA SER A 509 12.45 -20.64 17.40
C SER A 509 11.92 -19.49 18.25
N GLY A 510 12.29 -18.22 18.08
CA GLY A 510 11.94 -17.19 19.07
C GLY A 510 12.74 -17.33 20.39
N PRO A 511 12.16 -17.17 21.60
CA PRO A 511 10.75 -17.37 21.92
C PRO A 511 9.88 -16.11 21.98
N SER A 512 10.43 -14.89 21.97
CA SER A 512 9.59 -13.67 21.87
C SER A 512 9.31 -13.30 20.41
N PRO A 513 8.27 -12.50 20.11
CA PRO A 513 8.06 -11.95 18.76
C PRO A 513 9.28 -11.20 18.22
N LEU A 514 10.01 -10.47 19.07
CA LEU A 514 11.25 -9.78 18.67
C LEU A 514 12.38 -10.75 18.35
N ASP A 515 12.56 -11.82 19.14
CA ASP A 515 13.54 -12.87 18.84
C ASP A 515 13.26 -13.54 17.48
N VAL A 516 11.99 -13.70 17.13
CA VAL A 516 11.59 -14.29 15.84
C VAL A 516 11.99 -13.38 14.68
N VAL A 517 11.68 -12.09 14.76
CA VAL A 517 12.05 -11.13 13.70
C VAL A 517 13.57 -10.96 13.63
N ASP A 518 14.28 -11.00 14.77
CA ASP A 518 15.74 -11.00 14.81
C ASP A 518 16.32 -12.20 14.05
N GLN A 519 15.87 -13.41 14.38
CA GLN A 519 16.33 -14.63 13.71
C GLN A 519 16.00 -14.65 12.21
N TYR A 520 14.80 -14.21 11.85
CA TYR A 520 14.35 -14.15 10.46
C TYR A 520 15.19 -13.16 9.64
N THR A 521 15.36 -11.92 10.12
CA THR A 521 16.11 -10.88 9.40
C THR A 521 17.62 -11.10 9.42
N ALA A 522 18.16 -11.79 10.44
CA ALA A 522 19.55 -12.26 10.41
C ALA A 522 19.79 -13.22 9.23
N PHE A 523 18.78 -14.01 8.85
CA PHE A 523 18.84 -14.92 7.70
C PHE A 523 18.57 -14.20 6.37
N ILE A 524 17.51 -13.39 6.28
CA ILE A 524 17.09 -12.79 5.00
C ILE A 524 17.82 -11.50 4.62
N GLY A 525 18.66 -10.97 5.52
CA GLY A 525 19.29 -9.67 5.41
C GLY A 525 18.65 -8.66 6.35
N ARG A 526 19.48 -7.94 7.12
CA ARG A 526 19.01 -6.91 8.04
C ARG A 526 18.39 -5.75 7.28
N PRO A 527 17.32 -5.11 7.78
CA PRO A 527 16.74 -3.92 7.16
C PRO A 527 17.77 -2.87 6.75
N ALA A 528 17.57 -2.23 5.60
CA ALA A 528 18.40 -1.14 5.11
C ALA A 528 18.43 0.00 6.13
N ALA A 529 19.62 0.56 6.35
CA ALA A 529 19.75 1.78 7.13
C ALA A 529 19.21 2.96 6.32
N MET A 530 18.11 3.55 6.80
CA MET A 530 17.51 4.70 6.12
C MET A 530 18.24 6.01 6.48
N PRO A 531 18.41 6.95 5.53
CA PRO A 531 18.93 8.28 5.86
C PRO A 531 17.95 9.02 6.79
N TYR A 532 18.44 9.89 7.65
CA TYR A 532 17.64 10.62 8.62
C TYR A 532 16.54 11.46 7.96
N TRP A 533 16.84 12.09 6.82
CA TRP A 533 15.87 12.91 6.10
C TRP A 533 14.66 12.12 5.60
N SER A 534 14.77 10.79 5.41
CA SER A 534 13.63 9.98 4.97
C SER A 534 12.58 9.78 6.06
N PHE A 535 12.89 10.12 7.31
CA PHE A 535 11.91 10.19 8.38
C PHE A 535 11.17 11.53 8.40
N GLY A 536 11.53 12.50 7.56
CA GLY A 536 10.74 13.72 7.36
C GLY A 536 9.39 13.43 6.70
N PHE A 537 8.64 14.48 6.38
CA PHE A 537 7.39 14.37 5.64
C PHE A 537 7.62 14.47 4.13
N HIS A 538 6.88 13.68 3.35
CA HIS A 538 7.03 13.57 1.90
C HIS A 538 5.74 14.03 1.21
N GLN A 539 5.86 14.85 0.16
CA GLN A 539 4.74 15.21 -0.72
C GLN A 539 4.96 14.63 -2.12
N CYS A 540 3.95 13.94 -2.63
CA CYS A 540 3.90 13.45 -4.00
C CYS A 540 2.49 13.65 -4.60
N ARG A 541 2.39 13.59 -5.92
CA ARG A 541 1.11 13.47 -6.64
C ARG A 541 1.38 13.02 -8.06
N TRP A 542 0.56 12.10 -8.56
CA TRP A 542 0.46 11.86 -9.99
C TRP A 542 -0.28 13.02 -10.65
N GLY A 543 0.36 13.76 -11.57
CA GLY A 543 -0.25 14.88 -12.29
C GLY A 543 0.29 16.28 -11.95
N TYR A 544 1.47 16.40 -11.33
CA TYR A 544 2.18 17.68 -11.30
C TYR A 544 2.70 17.99 -12.70
N HIS A 545 1.84 18.58 -13.52
CA HIS A 545 2.02 18.64 -14.98
C HIS A 545 3.19 19.52 -15.46
N ASN A 546 3.75 20.40 -14.62
CA ASN A 546 4.94 21.20 -14.92
C ASN A 546 5.67 21.68 -13.66
N LEU A 547 6.88 22.21 -13.84
CA LEU A 547 7.74 22.71 -12.76
C LEU A 547 7.10 23.81 -11.90
N SER A 548 6.33 24.74 -12.49
CA SER A 548 5.70 25.83 -11.73
C SER A 548 4.72 25.32 -10.68
N VAL A 549 4.01 24.23 -10.96
CA VAL A 549 3.13 23.59 -9.97
C VAL A 549 3.93 23.03 -8.80
N LEU A 550 5.09 22.45 -9.07
CA LEU A 550 5.96 21.90 -8.03
C LEU A 550 6.55 23.01 -7.15
N GLU A 551 6.97 24.12 -7.76
CA GLU A 551 7.40 25.32 -7.06
C GLU A 551 6.30 25.86 -6.15
N ASP A 552 5.07 25.97 -6.67
CA ASP A 552 3.89 26.40 -5.92
C ASP A 552 3.59 25.47 -4.73
N VAL A 553 3.74 24.16 -4.89
CA VAL A 553 3.56 23.19 -3.78
C VAL A 553 4.54 23.48 -2.65
N VAL A 554 5.83 23.57 -2.98
CA VAL A 554 6.88 23.79 -1.97
C VAL A 554 6.68 25.14 -1.27
N ASP A 555 6.40 26.19 -2.02
CA ASP A 555 6.20 27.53 -1.47
C ASP A 555 4.93 27.60 -0.57
N ASN A 556 3.87 26.86 -0.89
CA ASN A 556 2.66 26.80 -0.06
C ASN A 556 2.83 25.98 1.22
N TYR A 557 3.56 24.86 1.19
CA TYR A 557 3.96 24.15 2.41
C TYR A 557 4.75 25.06 3.36
N GLN A 558 5.72 25.80 2.81
CA GLN A 558 6.51 26.76 3.57
C GLN A 558 5.65 27.88 4.15
N LYS A 559 4.72 28.44 3.35
CA LYS A 559 3.79 29.49 3.79
C LYS A 559 2.85 29.01 4.89
N ALA A 560 2.35 27.78 4.78
CA ALA A 560 1.47 27.15 5.77
C ALA A 560 2.21 26.69 7.05
N LYS A 561 3.55 26.77 7.05
CA LYS A 561 4.43 26.32 8.13
C LYS A 561 4.23 24.84 8.47
N ILE A 562 3.99 24.02 7.45
CA ILE A 562 3.89 22.57 7.59
C ILE A 562 5.27 21.98 7.25
N PRO A 563 5.83 21.10 8.09
CA PRO A 563 7.09 20.45 7.79
C PRO A 563 7.00 19.66 6.47
N LEU A 564 8.09 19.70 5.70
CA LEU A 564 8.23 18.96 4.46
C LEU A 564 9.73 18.66 4.32
N ASP A 565 10.15 17.49 3.89
CA ASP A 565 11.56 17.22 3.62
C ASP A 565 11.79 16.84 2.18
N VAL A 566 10.82 16.15 1.58
CA VAL A 566 10.99 15.55 0.26
C VAL A 566 9.83 15.92 -0.65
N ILE A 567 10.16 16.48 -1.81
CA ILE A 567 9.21 16.70 -2.89
C ILE A 567 9.44 15.67 -3.98
N TRP A 568 8.36 15.05 -4.45
CA TRP A 568 8.42 13.94 -5.38
C TRP A 568 7.79 14.33 -6.72
N ASN A 569 8.35 13.78 -7.79
CA ASN A 569 7.69 13.74 -9.09
C ASN A 569 7.36 12.31 -9.49
N ASP A 570 6.09 12.10 -9.81
CA ASP A 570 5.63 10.95 -10.58
C ASP A 570 6.15 11.05 -12.04
N ASP A 571 5.58 10.27 -12.95
CA ASP A 571 5.95 10.12 -14.36
C ASP A 571 5.78 11.41 -15.21
N ASP A 572 5.29 12.50 -14.61
CA ASP A 572 5.07 13.82 -15.24
C ASP A 572 6.38 14.50 -15.67
N HIS A 573 7.47 14.24 -14.96
CA HIS A 573 8.78 14.83 -15.27
C HIS A 573 9.38 14.27 -16.56
N MET A 574 8.96 13.07 -16.97
CA MET A 574 9.53 12.35 -18.10
C MET A 574 9.08 12.91 -19.46
N ASP A 575 9.95 12.86 -20.46
CA ASP A 575 9.56 13.12 -21.85
C ASP A 575 8.75 11.92 -22.38
N GLY A 576 7.44 12.11 -22.56
CA GLY A 576 6.54 11.07 -23.09
C GLY A 576 6.58 9.78 -22.27
N LYS A 577 6.68 9.89 -20.93
CA LYS A 577 6.72 8.78 -19.97
C LYS A 577 7.90 7.81 -20.15
N LYS A 578 8.96 8.25 -20.86
CA LYS A 578 10.19 7.47 -21.03
C LYS A 578 11.09 7.69 -19.82
N ILE A 579 11.45 6.63 -19.10
CA ILE A 579 12.33 6.73 -17.93
C ILE A 579 13.71 7.31 -18.29
N PHE A 580 14.43 7.82 -17.30
CA PHE A 580 15.74 8.47 -17.49
C PHE A 580 15.73 9.62 -18.53
N THR A 581 14.60 10.31 -18.66
CA THR A 581 14.47 11.51 -19.48
C THR A 581 13.83 12.64 -18.68
N LEU A 582 13.91 13.85 -19.22
CA LEU A 582 13.28 15.03 -18.64
C LEU A 582 12.51 15.77 -19.75
N ASN A 583 11.25 16.10 -19.48
CA ASN A 583 10.38 16.79 -20.43
C ASN A 583 10.91 18.20 -20.71
N PRO A 584 11.35 18.53 -21.94
CA PRO A 584 12.03 19.79 -22.22
C PRO A 584 11.10 21.01 -22.17
N VAL A 585 9.78 20.82 -22.15
CA VAL A 585 8.77 21.89 -22.14
C VAL A 585 8.22 22.09 -20.73
N ASN A 586 7.75 21.02 -20.09
CA ASN A 586 7.11 21.09 -18.78
C ASN A 586 8.11 21.12 -17.62
N TYR A 587 9.29 20.53 -17.82
CA TYR A 587 10.39 20.47 -16.85
C TYR A 587 11.72 20.89 -17.51
N PRO A 588 11.84 22.13 -18.03
CA PRO A 588 13.03 22.53 -18.74
C PRO A 588 14.28 22.46 -17.84
N ARG A 589 15.29 21.69 -18.28
CA ARG A 589 16.45 21.34 -17.45
C ARG A 589 17.09 22.52 -16.69
N PRO A 590 17.39 23.69 -17.30
CA PRO A 590 18.02 24.78 -16.57
C PRO A 590 17.20 25.28 -15.37
N GLN A 591 15.88 25.36 -15.54
CA GLN A 591 14.93 25.78 -14.51
C GLN A 591 14.80 24.69 -13.44
N THR A 592 14.68 23.43 -13.85
CA THR A 592 14.62 22.31 -12.90
C THR A 592 15.88 22.24 -12.04
N LEU A 593 17.08 22.41 -12.62
CA LEU A 593 18.33 22.45 -11.86
C LEU A 593 18.40 23.65 -10.90
N ALA A 594 17.85 24.80 -11.28
CA ALA A 594 17.77 25.96 -10.40
C ALA A 594 16.81 25.71 -9.22
N PHE A 595 15.66 25.06 -9.47
CA PHE A 595 14.74 24.62 -8.43
C PHE A 595 15.40 23.62 -7.48
N LEU A 596 16.08 22.59 -7.99
CA LEU A 596 16.80 21.62 -7.17
C LEU A 596 17.86 22.31 -6.29
N SER A 597 18.64 23.22 -6.88
CA SER A 597 19.61 24.03 -6.12
C SER A 597 18.95 24.84 -5.00
N LYS A 598 17.76 25.42 -5.23
CA LYS A 598 16.97 26.15 -4.21
C LYS A 598 16.57 25.23 -3.06
N ILE A 599 15.98 24.07 -3.36
CA ILE A 599 15.45 23.17 -2.31
C ILE A 599 16.58 22.43 -1.57
N HIS A 600 17.65 22.03 -2.26
CA HIS A 600 18.82 21.39 -1.65
C HIS A 600 19.57 22.35 -0.70
N ALA A 601 19.66 23.63 -1.04
CA ALA A 601 20.23 24.64 -0.13
C ALA A 601 19.45 24.75 1.20
N GLN A 602 18.13 24.50 1.15
CA GLN A 602 17.26 24.44 2.34
C GLN A 602 17.30 23.09 3.06
N GLY A 603 18.03 22.09 2.53
CA GLY A 603 18.12 20.75 3.11
C GLY A 603 17.04 19.77 2.65
N MET A 604 16.12 20.18 1.77
CA MET A 604 15.15 19.27 1.16
C MET A 604 15.81 18.24 0.26
N LYS A 605 15.03 17.25 -0.16
CA LYS A 605 15.39 16.18 -1.08
C LYS A 605 14.38 16.08 -2.22
N TYR A 606 14.81 15.48 -3.33
CA TYR A 606 14.02 15.29 -4.53
C TYR A 606 14.08 13.84 -4.99
N ILE A 607 12.90 13.24 -5.14
CA ILE A 607 12.75 11.84 -5.57
C ILE A 607 11.87 11.79 -6.80
N VAL A 608 12.20 10.89 -7.71
CA VAL A 608 11.39 10.64 -8.90
C VAL A 608 11.05 9.17 -9.05
N ILE A 609 9.91 8.91 -9.69
CA ILE A 609 9.50 7.56 -10.10
C ILE A 609 10.36 7.04 -11.25
N VAL A 610 10.59 5.74 -11.28
CA VAL A 610 11.23 4.97 -12.34
C VAL A 610 10.43 3.67 -12.49
N ASP A 611 9.86 3.46 -13.66
CA ASP A 611 9.25 2.18 -14.03
C ASP A 611 10.30 1.26 -14.69
N PRO A 612 10.13 -0.07 -14.66
CA PRO A 612 11.02 -0.98 -15.35
C PRO A 612 10.86 -0.96 -16.89
N GLY A 613 9.71 -0.55 -17.41
CA GLY A 613 9.38 -0.69 -18.83
C GLY A 613 10.17 0.27 -19.74
N ILE A 614 11.10 -0.24 -20.56
CA ILE A 614 11.87 0.59 -21.50
C ILE A 614 11.12 0.77 -22.82
N GLY A 615 10.68 2.00 -23.09
CA GLY A 615 9.96 2.37 -24.32
C GLY A 615 10.68 1.92 -25.60
N VAL A 616 9.98 1.16 -26.45
CA VAL A 616 10.47 0.67 -27.75
C VAL A 616 10.52 1.82 -28.74
N ASN A 617 11.66 2.51 -28.78
CA ASN A 617 11.85 3.66 -29.66
C ASN A 617 13.29 3.71 -30.18
N LYS A 618 13.46 3.63 -31.50
CA LYS A 618 14.79 3.61 -32.16
C LYS A 618 15.60 4.89 -31.95
N SER A 619 14.99 6.00 -31.57
CA SER A 619 15.66 7.27 -31.28
C SER A 619 15.93 7.49 -29.77
N TYR A 620 15.50 6.58 -28.91
CA TYR A 620 15.66 6.69 -27.47
C TYR A 620 16.94 6.00 -26.99
N GLY A 621 17.88 6.79 -26.46
CA GLY A 621 19.24 6.32 -26.16
C GLY A 621 19.33 5.18 -25.15
N VAL A 622 18.46 5.19 -24.12
CA VAL A 622 18.37 4.11 -23.11
C VAL A 622 18.01 2.78 -23.79
N TYR A 623 16.98 2.79 -24.66
CA TYR A 623 16.58 1.63 -25.44
C TYR A 623 17.68 1.13 -26.38
N GLN A 624 18.37 2.03 -27.09
CA GLN A 624 19.49 1.67 -27.96
C GLN A 624 20.61 0.95 -27.19
N ARG A 625 20.97 1.46 -26.00
CA ARG A 625 21.99 0.85 -25.14
C ARG A 625 21.52 -0.48 -24.56
N GLY A 626 20.25 -0.59 -24.17
CA GLY A 626 19.66 -1.86 -23.72
C GLY A 626 19.69 -2.95 -24.78
N ILE A 627 19.30 -2.63 -26.03
CA ILE A 627 19.41 -3.55 -27.17
C ILE A 627 20.86 -3.94 -27.44
N ALA A 628 21.79 -2.98 -27.41
CA ALA A 628 23.21 -3.24 -27.67
C ALA A 628 23.86 -4.16 -26.62
N ASN A 629 23.38 -4.13 -25.37
CA ASN A 629 23.88 -4.95 -24.27
C ASN A 629 23.08 -6.24 -24.03
N ASP A 630 22.02 -6.47 -24.81
CA ASP A 630 21.16 -7.65 -24.73
C ASP A 630 20.52 -7.84 -23.33
N VAL A 631 19.92 -6.77 -22.80
CA VAL A 631 19.48 -6.68 -21.39
C VAL A 631 18.03 -7.10 -21.14
N PHE A 632 17.23 -7.36 -22.18
CA PHE A 632 15.78 -7.56 -22.02
C PHE A 632 15.39 -9.02 -21.84
N ILE A 633 14.32 -9.27 -21.08
CA ILE A 633 13.60 -10.55 -21.01
C ILE A 633 13.14 -10.95 -22.41
N LYS A 634 13.20 -12.25 -22.73
CA LYS A 634 12.94 -12.74 -24.09
C LYS A 634 11.84 -13.78 -24.14
N TYR A 635 11.19 -13.85 -25.29
CA TYR A 635 10.38 -14.99 -25.68
C TYR A 635 10.91 -15.56 -26.99
N LYS A 636 11.32 -16.85 -26.98
CA LYS A 636 11.94 -17.53 -28.14
C LYS A 636 13.09 -16.72 -28.76
N GLY A 637 13.97 -16.19 -27.91
CA GLY A 637 15.16 -15.44 -28.31
C GLY A 637 14.95 -14.00 -28.76
N LYS A 638 13.73 -13.45 -28.69
CA LYS A 638 13.44 -12.04 -29.00
C LYS A 638 12.96 -11.28 -27.76
N PRO A 639 13.30 -9.98 -27.59
CA PRO A 639 12.78 -9.18 -26.48
C PRO A 639 11.25 -9.26 -26.39
N TYR A 640 10.73 -9.54 -25.19
CA TYR A 640 9.30 -9.63 -24.94
C TYR A 640 8.66 -8.24 -24.98
N VAL A 641 7.67 -8.05 -25.85
CA VAL A 641 6.98 -6.77 -26.03
C VAL A 641 5.75 -6.72 -25.15
N ALA A 642 5.69 -5.69 -24.30
CA ALA A 642 4.60 -5.38 -23.39
C ALA A 642 4.13 -3.94 -23.58
N GLN A 643 3.13 -3.50 -22.80
CA GLN A 643 2.73 -2.10 -22.75
C GLN A 643 2.67 -1.57 -21.32
N VAL A 644 3.26 -0.39 -21.12
CA VAL A 644 3.15 0.42 -19.90
C VAL A 644 2.94 1.90 -20.34
N TRP A 645 3.19 2.87 -19.47
CA TRP A 645 2.99 4.32 -19.69
C TRP A 645 3.57 4.91 -20.98
N PRO A 646 4.82 4.61 -21.41
CA PRO A 646 5.36 5.13 -22.68
C PRO A 646 4.83 4.41 -23.93
N GLY A 647 3.87 3.49 -23.78
CA GLY A 647 3.37 2.64 -24.86
C GLY A 647 4.09 1.29 -24.88
N ALA A 648 4.56 0.86 -26.06
CA ALA A 648 5.26 -0.41 -26.20
C ALA A 648 6.59 -0.40 -25.42
N VAL A 649 6.84 -1.42 -24.61
CA VAL A 649 8.07 -1.54 -23.80
C VAL A 649 8.72 -2.92 -23.93
N ASN A 650 10.01 -2.99 -23.60
CA ASN A 650 10.70 -4.22 -23.22
C ASN A 650 11.15 -4.13 -21.76
N PHE A 651 11.07 -5.24 -21.02
CA PHE A 651 11.47 -5.29 -19.61
C PHE A 651 12.93 -5.74 -19.45
N PRO A 652 13.77 -4.98 -18.72
CA PRO A 652 15.10 -5.40 -18.34
C PRO A 652 15.06 -6.71 -17.53
N ASP A 653 16.00 -7.59 -17.80
CA ASP A 653 16.19 -8.84 -17.08
C ASP A 653 17.25 -8.65 -15.99
N PHE A 654 16.82 -8.35 -14.75
CA PHE A 654 17.73 -8.10 -13.64
C PHE A 654 18.45 -9.35 -13.10
N LEU A 655 18.09 -10.56 -13.57
CA LEU A 655 18.87 -11.78 -13.31
C LEU A 655 20.12 -11.86 -14.21
N ASN A 656 20.22 -11.04 -15.25
CA ASN A 656 21.41 -10.91 -16.08
C ASN A 656 22.39 -9.90 -15.46
N PRO A 657 23.63 -10.30 -15.11
CA PRO A 657 24.63 -9.37 -14.57
C PRO A 657 24.95 -8.19 -15.51
N LYS A 658 24.79 -8.36 -16.83
CA LYS A 658 24.95 -7.26 -17.79
C LYS A 658 23.85 -6.22 -17.68
N THR A 659 22.62 -6.64 -17.39
CA THR A 659 21.50 -5.73 -17.16
C THR A 659 21.72 -4.92 -15.89
N VAL A 660 22.21 -5.56 -14.81
CA VAL A 660 22.55 -4.86 -13.57
C VAL A 660 23.59 -3.75 -13.84
N GLN A 661 24.67 -4.06 -14.56
CA GLN A 661 25.66 -3.03 -14.89
C GLN A 661 25.09 -1.94 -15.82
N TRP A 662 24.30 -2.32 -16.82
CA TRP A 662 23.63 -1.36 -17.68
C TRP A 662 22.70 -0.42 -16.90
N TRP A 663 21.93 -0.95 -15.94
CA TRP A 663 21.04 -0.16 -15.09
C TRP A 663 21.80 0.83 -14.22
N VAL A 664 22.91 0.40 -13.61
CA VAL A 664 23.84 1.28 -12.88
C VAL A 664 24.32 2.42 -13.78
N ASP A 665 24.75 2.11 -15.00
CA ASP A 665 25.21 3.12 -15.96
C ASP A 665 24.10 4.10 -16.38
N GLU A 666 22.84 3.65 -16.50
CA GLU A 666 21.70 4.52 -16.78
C GLU A 666 21.34 5.42 -15.59
N ILE A 667 21.40 4.91 -14.36
CA ILE A 667 21.23 5.71 -13.13
C ILE A 667 22.29 6.82 -13.08
N HIS A 668 23.55 6.52 -13.39
CA HIS A 668 24.63 7.53 -13.46
C HIS A 668 24.33 8.62 -14.49
N ARG A 669 23.95 8.22 -15.71
CA ARG A 669 23.59 9.18 -16.76
C ARG A 669 22.38 10.02 -16.40
N PHE A 670 21.41 9.43 -15.72
CA PHE A 670 20.23 10.17 -15.28
C PHE A 670 20.56 11.14 -14.15
N HIS A 671 21.39 10.75 -13.19
CA HIS A 671 21.87 11.65 -12.14
C HIS A 671 22.65 12.85 -12.71
N ASP A 672 23.47 12.64 -13.75
CA ASP A 672 24.14 13.73 -14.48
C ASP A 672 23.15 14.67 -15.20
N LEU A 673 22.01 14.13 -15.64
CA LEU A 673 20.94 14.90 -16.25
C LEU A 673 20.18 15.71 -15.20
N LEU A 674 19.84 15.07 -14.07
CA LEU A 674 19.00 15.55 -12.99
C LEU A 674 19.46 14.93 -11.65
N PRO A 675 20.06 15.69 -10.72
CA PRO A 675 20.59 15.17 -9.47
C PRO A 675 19.44 14.84 -8.50
N VAL A 676 19.06 13.56 -8.45
CA VAL A 676 18.03 13.01 -7.55
C VAL A 676 18.67 12.46 -6.28
N ASP A 677 17.93 12.49 -5.17
CA ASP A 677 18.42 12.03 -3.86
C ASP A 677 17.98 10.60 -3.51
N GLY A 678 17.11 10.01 -4.32
CA GLY A 678 16.58 8.67 -4.18
C GLY A 678 15.68 8.32 -5.36
N LEU A 679 15.30 7.05 -5.47
CA LEU A 679 14.45 6.57 -6.56
C LEU A 679 13.23 5.83 -6.04
N TRP A 680 12.11 6.00 -6.73
CA TRP A 680 10.87 5.27 -6.50
C TRP A 680 10.66 4.28 -7.62
N LEU A 681 10.75 2.99 -7.31
CA LEU A 681 10.53 1.90 -8.25
C LEU A 681 9.06 1.49 -8.21
N ASP A 682 8.37 1.66 -9.34
CA ASP A 682 6.95 1.36 -9.48
C ASP A 682 6.68 0.41 -10.66
N MET A 683 5.48 -0.16 -10.71
CA MET A 683 5.04 -1.05 -11.79
C MET A 683 5.88 -2.33 -11.94
N ASN A 684 6.57 -2.75 -10.87
CA ASN A 684 7.67 -3.71 -10.89
C ASN A 684 7.34 -5.12 -10.33
N GLU A 685 6.07 -5.52 -10.37
CA GLU A 685 5.66 -6.89 -10.12
C GLU A 685 6.19 -7.95 -11.11
N VAL A 686 6.23 -7.80 -12.45
CA VAL A 686 6.13 -6.59 -13.30
C VAL A 686 4.78 -6.41 -13.98
N SER A 687 4.24 -5.19 -13.94
CA SER A 687 2.94 -4.84 -14.52
C SER A 687 2.98 -4.77 -16.04
N ASN A 688 1.91 -5.24 -16.68
CA ASN A 688 1.70 -5.13 -18.12
C ASN A 688 0.23 -4.80 -18.42
N PHE A 689 0.00 -3.70 -19.15
CA PHE A 689 -1.35 -3.30 -19.54
C PHE A 689 -1.99 -4.23 -20.56
N CYS A 690 -1.19 -5.07 -21.21
CA CYS A 690 -1.62 -6.12 -22.12
C CYS A 690 -1.46 -7.51 -21.51
N THR A 691 -2.13 -8.52 -22.09
CA THR A 691 -1.99 -9.92 -21.70
C THR A 691 -1.59 -10.75 -22.92
N GLY A 692 -0.68 -11.70 -22.75
CA GLY A 692 -0.24 -12.63 -23.79
C GLY A 692 0.94 -12.12 -24.62
N LEU A 693 1.12 -12.66 -25.83
CA LEU A 693 2.21 -12.25 -26.73
C LEU A 693 1.76 -11.13 -27.62
N CYS A 694 2.40 -9.97 -27.45
CA CYS A 694 2.03 -8.76 -28.15
C CYS A 694 3.07 -8.38 -29.22
N THR A 695 2.60 -7.64 -30.22
CA THR A 695 3.46 -6.95 -31.19
C THR A 695 2.94 -5.53 -31.39
N LEU A 696 3.86 -4.60 -31.67
CA LEU A 696 3.50 -3.24 -32.09
C LEU A 696 3.34 -3.23 -33.62
N PRO A 697 2.13 -3.02 -34.16
CA PRO A 697 1.92 -2.97 -35.61
C PRO A 697 2.63 -1.76 -36.24
N GLU A 698 3.12 -1.93 -37.47
CA GLU A 698 3.82 -0.87 -38.19
C GLU A 698 2.91 0.36 -38.40
N GLY A 699 3.44 1.55 -38.11
CA GLY A 699 2.71 2.82 -38.21
C GLY A 699 1.71 3.09 -37.08
N ARG A 700 1.48 2.15 -36.14
CA ARG A 700 0.61 2.38 -34.98
C ARG A 700 1.34 3.19 -33.91
N ILE A 701 0.70 4.27 -33.45
CA ILE A 701 1.15 5.05 -32.29
C ILE A 701 0.47 4.48 -31.05
N CYS A 702 1.27 4.18 -30.03
CA CYS A 702 0.84 3.61 -28.77
C CYS A 702 1.50 4.41 -27.63
N PRO A 703 0.74 4.93 -26.65
CA PRO A 703 -0.73 4.97 -26.60
C PRO A 703 -1.31 5.88 -27.71
N ASN A 704 -2.56 5.63 -28.13
CA ASN A 704 -3.18 6.28 -29.29
C ASN A 704 -3.79 7.67 -29.00
N GLY A 705 -3.63 8.19 -27.78
CA GLY A 705 -4.12 9.50 -27.35
C GLY A 705 -5.64 9.61 -27.14
N THR A 706 -6.41 8.56 -27.45
CA THR A 706 -7.86 8.50 -27.22
C THR A 706 -8.16 7.50 -26.11
N GLY A 707 -8.43 8.01 -24.91
CA GLY A 707 -8.70 7.20 -23.72
C GLY A 707 -7.53 7.17 -22.73
N PRO A 708 -7.70 6.49 -21.59
CA PRO A 708 -6.65 6.39 -20.60
C PRO A 708 -5.46 5.55 -21.10
N GLY A 709 -4.23 5.99 -20.80
CA GLY A 709 -2.98 5.43 -21.33
C GLY A 709 -2.72 3.95 -20.99
N TRP A 710 -3.48 3.38 -20.06
CA TRP A 710 -3.39 1.98 -19.63
C TRP A 710 -4.26 1.01 -20.43
N ILE A 711 -4.98 1.45 -21.47
CA ILE A 711 -5.68 0.55 -22.38
C ILE A 711 -4.68 -0.05 -23.37
N CYS A 712 -4.62 -1.38 -23.42
CA CYS A 712 -3.77 -2.10 -24.37
C CYS A 712 -4.10 -1.71 -25.83
N CYS A 713 -3.09 -1.25 -26.57
CA CYS A 713 -3.19 -0.86 -27.99
C CYS A 713 -2.30 -1.74 -28.91
N LEU A 714 -1.59 -2.71 -28.33
CA LEU A 714 -0.79 -3.70 -29.06
C LEU A 714 -1.67 -4.79 -29.69
N ASP A 715 -1.16 -5.49 -30.70
CA ASP A 715 -1.80 -6.71 -31.23
C ASP A 715 -1.32 -7.92 -30.41
N CYS A 716 -2.20 -8.42 -29.54
CA CYS A 716 -1.89 -9.46 -28.56
C CYS A 716 -2.62 -10.76 -28.83
N LYS A 717 -1.91 -11.87 -28.63
CA LYS A 717 -2.45 -13.23 -28.73
C LYS A 717 -2.26 -13.94 -27.40
N ASN A 718 -3.34 -14.48 -26.86
CA ASN A 718 -3.28 -15.28 -25.63
C ASN A 718 -2.30 -16.44 -25.79
N VAL A 719 -1.42 -16.60 -24.80
CA VAL A 719 -0.55 -17.77 -24.66
C VAL A 719 -1.19 -18.67 -23.64
N THR A 720 -1.90 -19.70 -24.09
CA THR A 720 -2.56 -20.67 -23.19
C THR A 720 -2.17 -22.11 -23.54
N LYS A 721 -1.17 -22.29 -24.42
CA LYS A 721 -0.82 -23.62 -24.97
C LYS A 721 0.46 -24.21 -24.39
N THR A 722 1.21 -23.47 -23.57
CA THR A 722 2.36 -24.07 -22.86
C THR A 722 1.91 -24.49 -21.48
N ARG A 723 2.58 -25.52 -20.95
CA ARG A 723 2.35 -25.97 -19.56
C ARG A 723 2.69 -24.92 -18.51
N TRP A 724 3.45 -23.87 -18.86
CA TRP A 724 3.85 -22.79 -17.96
C TRP A 724 2.78 -21.70 -17.88
N ASP A 725 2.18 -21.31 -19.02
CA ASP A 725 1.12 -20.29 -19.05
C ASP A 725 -0.24 -20.84 -18.60
N ASP A 726 -0.43 -22.15 -18.71
CA ASP A 726 -1.62 -22.87 -18.29
C ASP A 726 -1.26 -24.03 -17.33
N PRO A 727 -0.81 -23.74 -16.10
CA PRO A 727 -0.39 -24.78 -15.15
C PRO A 727 -1.57 -25.68 -14.75
N PRO A 728 -1.32 -26.95 -14.40
CA PRO A 728 -2.39 -27.90 -14.12
C PRO A 728 -3.21 -27.56 -12.85
N TYR A 729 -2.58 -26.95 -11.85
CA TYR A 729 -3.24 -26.35 -10.70
C TYR A 729 -3.37 -24.84 -10.92
N LYS A 730 -4.55 -24.28 -10.66
CA LYS A 730 -4.82 -22.85 -10.75
C LYS A 730 -4.81 -22.26 -9.34
N ILE A 731 -3.85 -21.37 -9.08
CA ILE A 731 -3.87 -20.53 -7.88
C ILE A 731 -5.00 -19.52 -8.01
N ASN A 732 -5.47 -18.99 -6.88
CA ASN A 732 -6.53 -17.97 -6.85
C ASN A 732 -5.93 -16.55 -7.03
N ALA A 733 -5.14 -16.36 -8.09
CA ALA A 733 -4.48 -15.08 -8.38
C ALA A 733 -5.49 -14.00 -8.80
N SER A 734 -5.34 -12.80 -8.26
CA SER A 734 -6.24 -11.64 -8.39
C SER A 734 -7.68 -11.89 -7.90
N GLY A 735 -7.88 -12.87 -6.99
CA GLY A 735 -9.21 -13.26 -6.49
C GLY A 735 -10.16 -13.81 -7.58
N ILE A 736 -9.61 -14.19 -8.73
CA ILE A 736 -10.30 -14.78 -9.88
C ILE A 736 -9.52 -16.01 -10.35
N GLU A 737 -10.16 -17.01 -10.95
CA GLU A 737 -9.43 -18.08 -11.64
C GLU A 737 -8.86 -17.55 -12.98
N ALA A 738 -7.96 -16.57 -12.93
CA ALA A 738 -7.27 -16.04 -14.12
C ALA A 738 -6.00 -16.83 -14.44
N PRO A 739 -5.55 -16.85 -15.71
CA PRO A 739 -4.21 -17.32 -16.04
C PRO A 739 -3.15 -16.49 -15.31
N ILE A 740 -2.10 -17.13 -14.79
CA ILE A 740 -1.03 -16.46 -14.03
C ILE A 740 -0.22 -15.44 -14.86
N GLY A 741 -0.26 -15.51 -16.18
CA GLY A 741 0.32 -14.49 -17.08
C GLY A 741 -0.63 -13.33 -17.39
N TYR A 742 -1.73 -13.19 -16.65
CA TYR A 742 -2.68 -12.08 -16.82
C TYR A 742 -2.07 -10.77 -16.34
N LYS A 743 -2.07 -9.74 -17.20
CA LYS A 743 -1.54 -8.40 -16.90
C LYS A 743 -0.09 -8.38 -16.41
N THR A 744 0.68 -9.38 -16.82
CA THR A 744 2.14 -9.44 -16.61
C THR A 744 2.82 -10.08 -17.83
N ILE A 745 4.07 -10.49 -17.70
CA ILE A 745 4.83 -11.19 -18.72
C ILE A 745 4.26 -12.62 -18.89
N ALA A 746 4.24 -13.13 -20.11
CA ALA A 746 3.90 -14.54 -20.33
C ALA A 746 4.88 -15.43 -19.57
N THR A 747 4.38 -16.35 -18.73
CA THR A 747 5.24 -17.15 -17.82
C THR A 747 6.17 -18.12 -18.54
N SER A 748 5.93 -18.36 -19.84
CA SER A 748 6.86 -19.06 -20.73
C SER A 748 7.98 -18.19 -21.33
N ALA A 749 8.07 -16.92 -20.96
CA ALA A 749 9.22 -16.07 -21.26
C ALA A 749 10.45 -16.51 -20.46
N GLU A 750 11.62 -16.15 -20.96
CA GLU A 750 12.93 -16.56 -20.46
C GLU A 750 13.75 -15.34 -20.07
N HIS A 751 14.30 -15.41 -18.86
CA HIS A 751 15.40 -14.60 -18.36
C HIS A 751 16.74 -15.23 -18.78
N HIS A 752 17.81 -14.62 -18.29
CA HIS A 752 19.18 -15.06 -18.43
C HIS A 752 19.33 -16.55 -18.10
N ASN A 753 20.17 -17.23 -18.90
CA ASN A 753 20.43 -18.67 -18.79
C ASN A 753 19.20 -19.58 -18.89
N GLY A 754 18.08 -19.08 -19.45
CA GLY A 754 16.87 -19.87 -19.67
C GLY A 754 16.00 -20.07 -18.43
N VAL A 755 16.20 -19.25 -17.38
CA VAL A 755 15.28 -19.19 -16.24
C VAL A 755 13.92 -18.72 -16.74
N LEU A 756 12.85 -19.39 -16.34
CA LEU A 756 11.49 -19.04 -16.79
C LEU A 756 10.91 -17.94 -15.91
N GLU A 757 10.14 -17.04 -16.53
CA GLU A 757 9.29 -16.07 -15.82
C GLU A 757 8.37 -16.80 -14.82
N TYR A 758 7.87 -17.99 -15.16
CA TYR A 758 7.10 -18.86 -14.25
C TYR A 758 7.72 -19.06 -12.84
N ASP A 759 9.04 -19.08 -12.78
CA ASP A 759 9.83 -19.30 -11.57
C ASP A 759 10.32 -17.98 -10.95
N ALA A 760 10.70 -17.02 -11.79
CA ALA A 760 11.33 -15.76 -11.41
C ALA A 760 10.36 -14.57 -11.23
N HIS A 761 9.07 -14.73 -11.57
CA HIS A 761 8.08 -13.66 -11.55
C HIS A 761 8.10 -12.85 -10.24
N SER A 762 7.84 -13.52 -9.11
CA SER A 762 7.75 -12.87 -7.79
C SER A 762 9.07 -12.34 -7.23
N ILE A 763 10.17 -12.44 -7.97
CA ILE A 763 11.47 -11.84 -7.60
C ILE A 763 11.89 -10.71 -8.54
N TYR A 764 11.06 -10.32 -9.51
CA TYR A 764 11.39 -9.23 -10.44
C TYR A 764 11.68 -7.93 -9.68
N GLY A 765 10.72 -7.42 -8.89
CA GLY A 765 10.90 -6.20 -8.09
C GLY A 765 12.05 -6.29 -7.08
N PHE A 766 12.27 -7.47 -6.48
CA PHE A 766 13.42 -7.69 -5.60
C PHE A 766 14.75 -7.56 -6.36
N SER A 767 14.88 -8.19 -7.53
CA SER A 767 16.10 -8.11 -8.34
C SER A 767 16.36 -6.72 -8.92
N GLU A 768 15.32 -5.98 -9.31
CA GLU A 768 15.43 -4.56 -9.69
C GLU A 768 15.90 -3.69 -8.52
N THR A 769 15.35 -3.93 -7.33
CA THR A 769 15.72 -3.21 -6.11
C THR A 769 17.20 -3.40 -5.78
N VAL A 770 17.71 -4.63 -5.87
CA VAL A 770 19.15 -4.93 -5.68
C VAL A 770 20.01 -4.19 -6.71
N ALA A 771 19.60 -4.18 -7.99
CA ALA A 771 20.32 -3.46 -9.05
C ALA A 771 20.33 -1.94 -8.82
N THR A 772 19.20 -1.39 -8.38
CA THR A 772 19.03 0.04 -8.09
C THR A 772 19.84 0.47 -6.87
N HIS A 773 19.85 -0.35 -5.81
CA HIS A 773 20.67 -0.10 -4.61
C HIS A 773 22.14 0.04 -4.99
N ARG A 774 22.66 -0.92 -5.79
CA ARG A 774 24.02 -0.85 -6.31
C ARG A 774 24.27 0.40 -7.16
N GLY A 775 23.29 0.82 -7.96
CA GLY A 775 23.36 2.05 -8.75
C GLY A 775 23.52 3.29 -7.88
N LEU A 776 22.62 3.49 -6.92
CA LEU A 776 22.61 4.65 -6.03
C LEU A 776 23.83 4.70 -5.10
N GLU A 777 24.22 3.56 -4.52
CA GLU A 777 25.40 3.48 -3.65
C GLU A 777 26.68 3.91 -4.40
N SER A 778 26.77 3.57 -5.70
CA SER A 778 27.92 3.91 -6.54
C SER A 778 27.98 5.37 -7.02
N LEU A 779 26.94 6.19 -6.81
CA LEU A 779 26.91 7.60 -7.23
C LEU A 779 27.79 8.48 -6.33
N GLU A 780 27.40 8.61 -5.05
CA GLU A 780 28.02 9.55 -4.12
C GLU A 780 28.57 8.88 -2.86
N SER A 781 28.58 7.53 -2.80
CA SER A 781 28.92 6.79 -1.57
C SER A 781 28.10 7.30 -0.38
N LYS A 782 26.78 7.47 -0.60
CA LYS A 782 25.78 7.81 0.41
C LYS A 782 24.83 6.64 0.61
N ARG A 783 24.10 6.61 1.75
CA ARG A 783 22.97 5.71 1.97
C ARG A 783 21.94 5.90 0.86
N PRO A 784 21.64 4.84 0.09
CA PRO A 784 20.55 4.89 -0.86
C PRO A 784 19.21 5.07 -0.15
N PHE A 785 18.31 5.82 -0.77
CA PHE A 785 16.89 5.73 -0.49
C PHE A 785 16.18 5.17 -1.72
N ILE A 786 15.51 4.04 -1.54
CA ILE A 786 14.69 3.38 -2.55
C ILE A 786 13.31 3.12 -1.94
N LEU A 787 12.27 3.50 -2.66
CA LEU A 787 10.91 3.06 -2.37
C LEU A 787 10.51 2.07 -3.47
N THR A 788 10.22 0.81 -3.14
CA THR A 788 9.79 -0.21 -4.13
C THR A 788 8.36 -0.67 -3.89
N ARG A 789 7.60 -0.89 -4.97
CA ARG A 789 6.25 -1.46 -4.87
C ARG A 789 6.31 -2.95 -4.62
N SER A 790 6.80 -3.70 -5.61
CA SER A 790 6.89 -5.14 -5.50
C SER A 790 8.05 -5.55 -4.59
N THR A 791 7.78 -6.54 -3.73
CA THR A 791 8.73 -7.05 -2.74
C THR A 791 8.70 -8.57 -2.65
N PHE A 792 9.87 -9.15 -2.37
CA PHE A 792 10.03 -10.54 -1.95
C PHE A 792 10.81 -10.61 -0.63
N VAL A 793 10.93 -11.82 -0.08
CA VAL A 793 11.80 -12.13 1.07
C VAL A 793 13.21 -11.54 0.86
N GLY A 794 13.63 -10.66 1.78
CA GLY A 794 14.93 -9.97 1.74
C GLY A 794 14.91 -8.55 1.15
N SER A 795 13.80 -8.10 0.57
CA SER A 795 13.72 -6.76 -0.07
C SER A 795 14.01 -5.61 0.90
N GLY A 796 13.63 -5.78 2.17
CA GLY A 796 13.88 -4.78 3.22
C GLY A 796 15.35 -4.51 3.50
N HIS A 797 16.27 -5.39 3.07
CA HIS A 797 17.71 -5.15 3.15
C HIS A 797 18.18 -4.01 2.22
N TYR A 798 17.35 -3.62 1.24
CA TYR A 798 17.73 -2.69 0.20
C TYR A 798 16.79 -1.48 0.05
N ALA A 799 15.53 -1.59 0.48
CA ALA A 799 14.53 -0.57 0.20
C ALA A 799 13.43 -0.43 1.27
N ALA A 800 12.80 0.75 1.25
CA ALA A 800 11.51 1.03 1.85
C ALA A 800 10.36 0.52 0.96
N HIS A 801 9.15 0.50 1.51
CA HIS A 801 7.93 0.10 0.81
C HIS A 801 6.75 1.03 1.18
N TRP A 802 5.68 1.03 0.38
CA TRP A 802 4.40 1.65 0.75
C TRP A 802 3.27 0.72 0.35
N THR A 803 2.12 0.79 1.04
CA THR A 803 1.00 -0.15 0.89
C THR A 803 0.30 -0.16 -0.49
N GLY A 804 0.87 0.52 -1.50
CA GLY A 804 0.29 0.67 -2.83
C GLY A 804 -0.94 1.55 -2.90
N ASP A 805 -1.66 1.39 -4.01
CA ASP A 805 -2.82 2.18 -4.38
C ASP A 805 -4.02 1.91 -3.45
N ASN A 806 -4.11 2.65 -2.35
CA ASN A 806 -5.22 2.62 -1.40
C ASN A 806 -6.38 3.55 -1.81
N LYS A 807 -7.47 3.56 -1.05
CA LYS A 807 -8.62 4.45 -1.27
C LYS A 807 -8.77 5.48 -0.17
N ALA A 808 -9.30 6.65 -0.50
CA ALA A 808 -9.74 7.64 0.48
C ALA A 808 -11.01 7.20 1.25
N THR A 809 -10.90 6.18 2.11
CA THR A 809 -11.98 5.70 3.00
C THR A 809 -11.49 5.51 4.44
N TRP A 810 -12.42 5.39 5.38
CA TRP A 810 -12.10 5.09 6.79
C TRP A 810 -11.65 3.65 6.99
N GLU A 811 -12.12 2.74 6.15
CA GLU A 811 -11.67 1.35 6.12
C GLU A 811 -10.20 1.27 5.71
N ASP A 812 -9.80 1.94 4.63
CA ASP A 812 -8.40 1.99 4.18
C ASP A 812 -7.48 2.69 5.20
N LEU A 813 -7.98 3.71 5.92
CA LEU A 813 -7.30 4.29 7.07
C LEU A 813 -7.01 3.23 8.15
N LYS A 814 -7.97 2.35 8.46
CA LYS A 814 -7.78 1.23 9.39
C LYS A 814 -6.80 0.19 8.83
N TYR A 815 -6.96 -0.21 7.57
CA TYR A 815 -6.13 -1.23 6.92
C TYR A 815 -4.66 -0.82 6.79
N SER A 816 -4.38 0.48 6.75
CA SER A 816 -3.02 1.00 6.77
C SER A 816 -2.22 0.52 7.99
N ILE A 817 -2.86 0.38 9.16
CA ILE A 817 -2.21 -0.01 10.41
C ILE A 817 -1.77 -1.47 10.32
N SER A 818 -2.70 -2.38 9.99
CA SER A 818 -2.37 -3.81 9.90
C SER A 818 -1.29 -4.08 8.85
N THR A 819 -1.38 -3.44 7.68
CA THR A 819 -0.41 -3.63 6.60
C THR A 819 0.97 -3.12 7.00
N MET A 820 1.06 -1.93 7.62
CA MET A 820 2.32 -1.40 8.16
C MET A 820 2.97 -2.37 9.17
N LEU A 821 2.18 -2.94 10.08
CA LEU A 821 2.68 -3.87 11.09
C LEU A 821 3.18 -5.19 10.48
N GLU A 822 2.51 -5.69 9.43
CA GLU A 822 2.94 -6.87 8.69
C GLU A 822 4.29 -6.69 8.02
N PHE A 823 4.52 -5.58 7.34
CA PHE A 823 5.80 -5.28 6.70
C PHE A 823 6.95 -5.13 7.70
N GLY A 824 6.65 -4.67 8.93
CA GLY A 824 7.57 -4.77 10.05
C GLY A 824 8.06 -6.22 10.28
N MET A 825 7.14 -7.18 10.33
CA MET A 825 7.46 -8.61 10.50
C MET A 825 8.15 -9.22 9.26
N TYR A 826 7.90 -8.68 8.07
CA TYR A 826 8.60 -9.08 6.84
C TYR A 826 10.04 -8.55 6.74
N GLY A 827 10.49 -7.76 7.72
CA GLY A 827 11.82 -7.16 7.71
C GLY A 827 11.92 -5.90 6.84
N VAL A 828 10.80 -5.21 6.60
CA VAL A 828 10.70 -3.96 5.85
C VAL A 828 10.11 -2.87 6.76
N PRO A 829 10.89 -2.34 7.72
CA PRO A 829 10.38 -1.45 8.77
C PRO A 829 10.09 -0.03 8.28
N MET A 830 10.65 0.38 7.15
CA MET A 830 10.40 1.69 6.54
C MET A 830 9.19 1.60 5.60
N VAL A 831 8.00 1.63 6.18
CA VAL A 831 6.73 1.43 5.48
C VAL A 831 5.66 2.43 5.94
N GLY A 832 4.72 2.74 5.04
CA GLY A 832 3.56 3.59 5.31
C GLY A 832 2.54 3.52 4.18
N SER A 833 1.42 4.22 4.33
CA SER A 833 0.34 4.28 3.34
C SER A 833 0.22 5.68 2.75
N ASP A 834 -0.37 5.80 1.56
CA ASP A 834 -0.62 7.11 0.94
C ASP A 834 -1.65 7.88 1.77
N ILE A 835 -1.18 8.92 2.46
CA ILE A 835 -1.98 9.72 3.40
C ILE A 835 -3.10 10.42 2.64
N CYS A 836 -4.28 10.46 3.26
CA CYS A 836 -5.55 10.90 2.68
C CYS A 836 -6.14 9.98 1.59
N GLY A 837 -5.40 8.97 1.14
CA GLY A 837 -5.82 7.99 0.14
C GLY A 837 -5.48 8.41 -1.29
N PHE A 838 -5.05 7.43 -2.08
CA PHE A 838 -4.63 7.61 -3.47
C PHE A 838 -5.83 7.84 -4.40
N TYR A 839 -6.83 6.95 -4.35
CA TYR A 839 -8.04 7.06 -5.19
C TYR A 839 -9.09 8.05 -4.63
N PRO A 840 -9.85 8.74 -5.53
CA PRO A 840 -10.61 9.95 -5.19
C PRO A 840 -11.90 9.78 -4.37
N PRO A 841 -12.47 10.91 -3.90
CA PRO A 841 -11.80 12.04 -3.27
C PRO A 841 -11.92 11.98 -1.73
N PRO A 842 -10.86 12.33 -0.97
CA PRO A 842 -10.99 12.39 0.48
C PRO A 842 -11.96 13.49 0.93
N THR A 843 -12.57 13.28 2.09
CA THR A 843 -13.20 14.37 2.83
C THR A 843 -12.15 15.12 3.65
N GLU A 844 -12.42 16.39 3.95
CA GLU A 844 -11.56 17.20 4.83
C GLU A 844 -11.33 16.51 6.17
N GLU A 845 -12.38 15.95 6.79
CA GLU A 845 -12.27 15.21 8.06
C GLU A 845 -11.39 13.95 7.93
N LEU A 846 -11.59 13.15 6.88
CA LEU A 846 -10.78 11.95 6.66
C LEU A 846 -9.31 12.35 6.51
N CYS A 847 -9.01 13.39 5.72
CA CYS A 847 -7.63 13.84 5.52
C CYS A 847 -7.02 14.41 6.81
N ASN A 848 -7.80 15.09 7.66
CA ASN A 848 -7.38 15.50 9.01
C ASN A 848 -6.96 14.29 9.86
N ARG A 849 -7.82 13.27 9.97
CA ARG A 849 -7.53 12.05 10.75
C ARG A 849 -6.39 11.23 10.15
N TRP A 850 -6.27 11.24 8.83
CA TRP A 850 -5.19 10.51 8.16
C TRP A 850 -3.85 11.19 8.37
N ILE A 851 -3.72 12.52 8.33
CA ILE A 851 -2.43 13.14 8.65
C ILE A 851 -2.08 13.02 10.14
N GLU A 852 -3.09 13.04 11.02
CA GLU A 852 -2.92 12.75 12.45
C GLU A 852 -2.27 11.38 12.65
N LEU A 853 -2.79 10.32 12.01
CA LEU A 853 -2.21 8.97 12.05
C LEU A 853 -0.89 8.88 11.28
N GLY A 854 -0.88 9.34 10.03
CA GLY A 854 0.19 9.16 9.06
C GLY A 854 1.47 9.90 9.40
N ALA A 855 1.41 10.93 10.26
CA ALA A 855 2.58 11.54 10.88
C ALA A 855 3.39 10.54 11.74
N PHE A 856 2.82 9.40 12.13
CA PHE A 856 3.48 8.38 12.94
C PHE A 856 3.81 7.10 12.17
N TYR A 857 3.56 7.03 10.86
CA TYR A 857 4.12 5.96 10.04
C TYR A 857 5.65 6.08 9.97
N PRO A 858 6.42 4.97 9.93
CA PRO A 858 7.84 5.03 9.63
C PRO A 858 8.15 5.83 8.36
N PHE A 859 7.45 5.51 7.26
CA PHE A 859 7.45 6.30 6.02
C PHE A 859 6.16 7.14 5.90
N SER A 860 6.30 8.47 5.87
CA SER A 860 5.15 9.40 5.93
C SER A 860 5.03 10.23 4.65
N ARG A 861 4.10 9.85 3.76
CA ARG A 861 3.90 10.49 2.45
C ARG A 861 2.43 10.77 2.16
N ASP A 862 2.11 11.99 1.75
CA ASP A 862 0.86 12.32 1.05
C ASP A 862 1.06 12.08 -0.45
N HIS A 863 0.18 11.28 -1.04
CA HIS A 863 0.18 10.97 -2.47
C HIS A 863 -1.24 10.76 -2.98
N ALA A 864 -1.49 11.23 -4.20
CA ALA A 864 -2.80 11.21 -4.83
C ALA A 864 -2.70 10.79 -6.30
N ASN A 865 -3.74 10.10 -6.77
CA ASN A 865 -3.93 9.76 -8.18
C ASN A 865 -4.14 11.00 -9.06
N TYR A 866 -3.83 10.88 -10.36
CA TYR A 866 -4.06 11.88 -11.40
C TYR A 866 -5.46 12.50 -11.41
N TYR A 867 -6.49 11.67 -11.21
CA TYR A 867 -7.88 12.11 -11.23
C TYR A 867 -8.41 12.61 -9.88
N SER A 868 -7.66 12.39 -8.78
CA SER A 868 -8.03 12.89 -7.46
C SER A 868 -7.95 14.41 -7.42
N PRO A 869 -8.77 15.12 -6.64
CA PRO A 869 -8.54 16.54 -6.39
C PRO A 869 -7.17 16.75 -5.72
N ARG A 870 -6.67 17.98 -5.74
CA ARG A 870 -5.52 18.35 -4.92
C ARG A 870 -5.86 18.12 -3.44
N GLN A 871 -4.95 17.51 -2.72
CA GLN A 871 -5.15 17.14 -1.32
C GLN A 871 -3.95 17.47 -0.43
N GLU A 872 -2.98 18.27 -0.92
CA GLU A 872 -1.86 18.69 -0.10
C GLU A 872 -2.36 19.28 1.22
N LEU A 873 -1.63 19.09 2.31
CA LEU A 873 -2.15 19.37 3.65
C LEU A 873 -2.60 20.83 3.87
N TYR A 874 -2.09 21.77 3.08
CA TYR A 874 -2.48 23.18 3.12
C TYR A 874 -3.78 23.52 2.36
N GLN A 875 -4.39 22.56 1.64
CA GLN A 875 -5.63 22.78 0.89
C GLN A 875 -6.81 23.11 1.81
N TRP A 876 -6.78 22.62 3.05
CA TRP A 876 -7.72 22.95 4.11
C TRP A 876 -6.98 23.46 5.34
N GLU A 877 -7.46 24.54 5.97
CA GLU A 877 -6.81 25.08 7.16
C GLU A 877 -6.87 24.10 8.34
N THR A 878 -7.96 23.32 8.44
CA THR A 878 -8.14 22.26 9.44
C THR A 878 -7.06 21.18 9.29
N VAL A 879 -6.86 20.66 8.08
CA VAL A 879 -5.83 19.66 7.76
C VAL A 879 -4.44 20.24 8.00
N ALA A 880 -4.22 21.51 7.66
CA ALA A 880 -2.97 22.20 7.94
C ALA A 880 -2.68 22.29 9.44
N GLU A 881 -3.69 22.54 10.28
CA GLU A 881 -3.56 22.54 11.73
C GLU A 881 -3.25 21.15 12.29
N SER A 882 -4.02 20.12 11.90
CA SER A 882 -3.71 18.72 12.24
C SER A 882 -2.30 18.33 11.81
N GLY A 883 -1.90 18.70 10.59
CA GLY A 883 -0.56 18.46 10.05
C GLY A 883 0.54 19.14 10.86
N ARG A 884 0.38 20.43 11.23
CA ARG A 884 1.34 21.15 12.09
C ARG A 884 1.48 20.50 13.47
N ASN A 885 0.38 20.07 14.07
CA ASN A 885 0.39 19.45 15.38
C ASN A 885 1.06 18.07 15.36
N ALA A 886 0.59 17.18 14.47
CA ALA A 886 1.07 15.81 14.40
C ALA A 886 2.51 15.72 13.85
N LEU A 887 2.81 16.40 12.73
CA LEU A 887 4.18 16.46 12.21
C LEU A 887 5.11 17.25 13.14
N GLY A 888 4.60 18.26 13.86
CA GLY A 888 5.37 18.95 14.88
C GLY A 888 5.88 18.00 15.97
N MET A 889 5.03 17.06 16.43
CA MET A 889 5.46 16.01 17.35
C MET A 889 6.42 15.02 16.69
N ARG A 890 6.12 14.57 15.46
CA ARG A 890 7.03 13.70 14.69
C ARG A 890 8.44 14.28 14.60
N TYR A 891 8.57 15.56 14.29
CA TYR A 891 9.87 16.22 14.11
C TYR A 891 10.64 16.39 15.43
N ARG A 892 9.95 16.42 16.57
CA ARG A 892 10.60 16.34 17.89
C ARG A 892 11.08 14.92 18.21
N LEU A 893 10.38 13.91 17.69
CA LEU A 893 10.68 12.47 17.87
C LEU A 893 11.66 11.90 16.84
N LEU A 894 12.15 12.68 15.88
CA LEU A 894 13.09 12.19 14.86
C LEU A 894 14.34 11.50 15.46
N PRO A 895 14.96 11.96 16.56
CA PRO A 895 16.07 11.23 17.19
C PRO A 895 15.67 9.84 17.69
N TYR A 896 14.44 9.70 18.20
CA TYR A 896 13.89 8.42 18.64
C TYR A 896 13.60 7.51 17.45
N LEU A 897 12.88 7.99 16.42
CA LEU A 897 12.62 7.24 15.19
C LEU A 897 13.91 6.76 14.52
N TYR A 898 14.93 7.60 14.50
CA TYR A 898 16.23 7.25 13.93
C TYR A 898 17.03 6.27 14.78
N THR A 899 16.84 6.29 16.11
CA THR A 899 17.38 5.25 16.99
C THR A 899 16.65 3.92 16.76
N LEU A 900 15.35 3.93 16.49
CA LEU A 900 14.61 2.73 16.09
C LEU A 900 15.05 2.21 14.71
N ASN A 901 15.45 3.09 13.78
CA ASN A 901 16.09 2.70 12.52
C ASN A 901 17.42 1.97 12.77
N TYR A 902 18.24 2.46 13.70
CA TYR A 902 19.45 1.76 14.12
C TYR A 902 19.15 0.39 14.76
N GLU A 903 18.15 0.31 15.64
CA GLU A 903 17.69 -0.96 16.22
C GLU A 903 17.22 -1.92 15.11
N ALA A 904 16.42 -1.45 14.16
CA ALA A 904 15.95 -2.23 13.03
C ALA A 904 17.12 -2.75 12.16
N HIS A 905 18.11 -1.90 11.85
CA HIS A 905 19.28 -2.28 11.07
C HIS A 905 20.18 -3.29 11.78
N THR A 906 20.26 -3.25 13.11
CA THR A 906 21.19 -4.09 13.89
C THR A 906 20.54 -5.38 14.41
N THR A 907 19.25 -5.36 14.72
CA THR A 907 18.52 -6.49 15.35
C THR A 907 17.30 -6.93 14.56
N GLY A 908 16.90 -6.21 13.51
CA GLY A 908 15.68 -6.50 12.74
C GLY A 908 14.39 -5.98 13.38
N ALA A 909 14.43 -5.45 14.60
CA ALA A 909 13.22 -5.04 15.30
C ALA A 909 12.41 -3.99 14.50
N PRO A 910 11.10 -4.16 14.29
CA PRO A 910 10.32 -3.21 13.51
C PRO A 910 10.28 -1.82 14.17
N ILE A 911 10.16 -0.75 13.38
CA ILE A 911 9.99 0.62 13.92
C ILE A 911 8.58 0.76 14.50
N ALA A 912 7.55 0.45 13.71
CA ALA A 912 6.18 0.31 14.17
C ALA A 912 5.90 -1.15 14.55
N ARG A 913 5.40 -1.39 15.77
CA ARG A 913 5.22 -2.73 16.36
C ARG A 913 3.77 -2.96 16.80
N PRO A 914 3.22 -4.17 16.64
CA PRO A 914 2.01 -4.57 17.35
C PRO A 914 2.22 -4.49 18.87
N LEU A 915 1.16 -4.21 19.64
CA LEU A 915 1.28 -4.11 21.10
C LEU A 915 1.81 -5.41 21.74
N PHE A 916 1.46 -6.56 21.18
CA PHE A 916 1.93 -7.86 21.68
C PHE A 916 3.44 -8.09 21.54
N PHE A 917 4.19 -7.22 20.84
CA PHE A 917 5.66 -7.28 20.83
C PHE A 917 6.27 -6.85 22.16
N THR A 918 5.65 -5.89 22.86
CA THR A 918 6.06 -5.44 24.19
C THR A 918 5.29 -6.16 25.28
N PHE A 919 4.02 -6.49 25.03
CA PHE A 919 3.09 -7.06 26.00
C PHE A 919 2.57 -8.43 25.56
N PRO A 920 3.47 -9.41 25.30
CA PRO A 920 3.08 -10.69 24.70
C PRO A 920 2.24 -11.57 25.64
N MET A 921 2.17 -11.26 26.93
CA MET A 921 1.42 -12.07 27.91
C MET A 921 -0.10 -11.86 27.84
N PHE A 922 -0.57 -10.78 27.20
CA PHE A 922 -1.99 -10.41 27.17
C PHE A 922 -2.61 -10.79 25.83
N THR A 923 -3.39 -11.87 25.83
CA THR A 923 -3.98 -12.44 24.61
C THR A 923 -5.01 -11.54 23.93
N GLU A 924 -5.59 -10.60 24.66
CA GLU A 924 -6.51 -9.56 24.19
C GLU A 924 -5.84 -8.66 23.13
N LEU A 925 -4.51 -8.51 23.21
CA LEU A 925 -3.73 -7.67 22.30
C LEU A 925 -3.37 -8.39 21.00
N TYR A 926 -3.58 -9.71 20.91
CA TYR A 926 -3.12 -10.52 19.78
C TYR A 926 -3.86 -10.18 18.48
N GLY A 927 -5.09 -9.68 18.56
CA GLY A 927 -5.87 -9.23 17.39
C GLY A 927 -5.91 -7.71 17.20
N LEU A 928 -5.34 -6.94 18.13
CA LEU A 928 -5.50 -5.49 18.16
C LEU A 928 -4.80 -4.84 16.96
N SER A 929 -5.59 -4.16 16.12
CA SER A 929 -5.14 -3.53 14.87
C SER A 929 -5.57 -2.06 14.73
N THR A 930 -6.04 -1.45 15.82
CA THR A 930 -6.48 -0.04 15.89
C THR A 930 -5.47 0.85 16.60
N GLN A 931 -4.42 0.26 17.18
CA GLN A 931 -3.33 0.93 17.89
C GLN A 931 -2.01 0.26 17.49
N PHE A 932 -0.91 0.98 17.62
CA PHE A 932 0.44 0.43 17.45
C PHE A 932 1.45 1.15 18.34
N LEU A 933 2.62 0.53 18.50
CA LEU A 933 3.76 1.12 19.18
C LEU A 933 4.80 1.63 18.18
N LEU A 934 5.45 2.74 18.49
CA LEU A 934 6.75 3.10 17.93
C LEU A 934 7.82 2.63 18.90
N GLY A 935 8.62 1.65 18.48
CA GLY A 935 9.54 0.93 19.36
C GLY A 935 8.77 0.19 20.44
N LYS A 936 9.26 0.24 21.68
CA LYS A 936 8.63 -0.44 22.82
C LYS A 936 7.76 0.46 23.70
N SER A 937 7.83 1.79 23.53
CA SER A 937 7.39 2.74 24.57
C SER A 937 6.40 3.82 24.14
N ILE A 938 6.25 4.14 22.86
CA ILE A 938 5.31 5.18 22.41
C ILE A 938 4.11 4.51 21.73
N MET A 939 2.92 4.69 22.27
CA MET A 939 1.68 4.14 21.72
C MET A 939 0.88 5.21 20.98
N ILE A 940 0.37 4.85 19.80
CA ILE A 940 -0.46 5.70 18.95
C ILE A 940 -1.90 5.14 18.95
N SER A 941 -2.87 5.99 19.32
CA SER A 941 -4.29 5.65 19.40
C SER A 941 -5.13 6.61 18.53
N PRO A 942 -5.21 6.38 17.22
CA PRO A 942 -5.90 7.26 16.27
C PRO A 942 -7.43 7.14 16.32
N VAL A 943 -8.13 8.19 15.91
CA VAL A 943 -9.56 8.11 15.55
C VAL A 943 -9.67 7.49 14.16
N LEU A 944 -10.50 6.45 14.03
CA LEU A 944 -10.63 5.66 12.81
C LEU A 944 -12.07 5.62 12.27
N GLU A 945 -12.95 6.52 12.74
CA GLU A 945 -14.35 6.57 12.34
C GLU A 945 -14.83 8.01 12.14
N PRO A 946 -15.76 8.25 11.19
CA PRO A 946 -16.28 9.59 10.91
C PRO A 946 -17.10 10.16 12.06
N GLY A 947 -16.97 11.47 12.26
CA GLY A 947 -17.73 12.26 13.23
C GLY A 947 -17.35 12.00 14.69
N LYS A 948 -16.27 11.26 14.97
CA LYS A 948 -15.84 10.94 16.33
C LYS A 948 -14.90 11.99 16.89
N THR A 949 -15.14 12.35 18.15
CA THR A 949 -14.29 13.25 18.96
C THR A 949 -13.69 12.53 20.18
N GLU A 950 -13.84 11.22 20.24
CA GLU A 950 -13.33 10.34 21.29
C GLU A 950 -12.93 9.00 20.65
N VAL A 951 -12.01 8.27 21.28
CA VAL A 951 -11.59 6.94 20.86
C VAL A 951 -11.53 6.00 22.06
N ASN A 952 -12.06 4.79 21.90
CA ASN A 952 -11.87 3.73 22.89
C ASN A 952 -10.54 3.02 22.59
N ALA A 953 -9.57 3.13 23.49
CA ALA A 953 -8.23 2.59 23.32
C ALA A 953 -7.89 1.58 24.43
N MET A 954 -7.28 0.46 24.04
CA MET A 954 -6.82 -0.58 24.94
C MET A 954 -5.44 -0.22 25.52
N PHE A 955 -5.33 -0.17 26.84
CA PHE A 955 -4.09 0.10 27.56
C PHE A 955 -3.61 -1.16 28.30
N PRO A 956 -2.40 -1.65 28.01
CA PRO A 956 -1.73 -2.66 28.83
C PRO A 956 -1.36 -2.14 30.23
N PRO A 957 -1.17 -3.03 31.21
CA PRO A 957 -0.75 -2.66 32.57
C PRO A 957 0.49 -1.76 32.64
N GLY A 958 0.43 -0.79 33.55
CA GLY A 958 1.42 0.24 33.80
C GLY A 958 0.88 1.66 33.63
N THR A 959 1.79 2.62 33.71
CA THR A 959 1.52 4.05 33.59
C THR A 959 1.85 4.53 32.18
N TRP A 960 0.94 5.32 31.62
CA TRP A 960 1.02 5.87 30.27
C TRP A 960 0.82 7.39 30.33
N TYR A 961 1.79 8.17 29.84
CA TYR A 961 1.77 9.64 29.88
C TYR A 961 1.45 10.23 28.52
N ASP A 962 0.55 11.20 28.43
CA ASP A 962 0.25 11.90 27.17
C ASP A 962 1.46 12.73 26.71
N MET A 963 1.89 12.54 25.46
CA MET A 963 3.08 13.20 24.91
C MET A 963 2.83 14.65 24.46
N PHE A 964 1.58 15.03 24.18
CA PHE A 964 1.18 16.40 23.88
C PHE A 964 0.90 17.20 25.16
N ASN A 965 0.46 16.52 26.23
CA ASN A 965 0.28 17.09 27.56
C ASN A 965 0.74 16.13 28.68
N MET A 966 2.03 16.18 28.99
CA MET A 966 2.69 15.27 29.94
C MET A 966 2.20 15.38 31.40
N THR A 967 1.29 16.30 31.72
CA THR A 967 0.61 16.30 33.03
C THR A 967 -0.52 15.28 33.10
N GLN A 968 -1.01 14.75 31.98
CA GLN A 968 -2.04 13.70 31.95
C GLN A 968 -1.39 12.31 31.95
N ALA A 969 -1.93 11.42 32.77
CA ALA A 969 -1.49 10.03 32.85
C ALA A 969 -2.67 9.06 32.94
N ILE A 970 -2.52 7.87 32.40
CA ILE A 970 -3.42 6.73 32.54
C ILE A 970 -2.69 5.66 33.33
N VAL A 971 -3.29 5.19 34.42
CA VAL A 971 -2.72 4.14 35.28
C VAL A 971 -3.59 2.90 35.16
N VAL A 972 -3.00 1.81 34.68
CA VAL A 972 -3.66 0.49 34.56
C VAL A 972 -2.91 -0.50 35.46
N GLU A 973 -3.64 -1.22 36.31
CA GLU A 973 -3.02 -2.05 37.36
C GLU A 973 -2.57 -3.42 36.87
N GLU A 974 -3.48 -4.39 36.71
CA GLU A 974 -3.11 -5.81 36.50
C GLU A 974 -3.48 -6.38 35.14
N GLN A 975 -4.58 -5.92 34.54
CA GLN A 975 -5.10 -6.43 33.27
C GLN A 975 -5.21 -5.32 32.23
N THR A 976 -5.28 -5.68 30.96
CA THR A 976 -5.56 -4.68 29.91
C THR A 976 -6.90 -4.00 30.18
N GLN A 977 -6.94 -2.68 30.01
CA GLN A 977 -8.13 -1.88 30.24
C GLN A 977 -8.46 -1.03 29.03
N GLU A 978 -9.74 -1.01 28.64
CA GLU A 978 -10.27 -0.06 27.67
C GLU A 978 -10.51 1.30 28.32
N VAL A 979 -10.00 2.36 27.70
CA VAL A 979 -10.13 3.74 28.17
C VAL A 979 -10.66 4.61 27.03
N VAL A 980 -11.73 5.35 27.30
CA VAL A 980 -12.29 6.34 26.35
C VAL A 980 -11.48 7.62 26.46
N LEU A 981 -10.75 7.97 25.39
CA LEU A 981 -9.89 9.14 25.33
C LEU A 981 -10.57 10.26 24.54
N ASP A 982 -10.45 11.50 25.03
CA ASP A 982 -10.79 12.67 24.24
C ASP A 982 -9.89 12.72 22.99
N ALA A 983 -10.50 12.91 21.83
CA ALA A 983 -9.82 12.97 20.55
C ALA A 983 -10.53 13.97 19.61
N PRO A 984 -10.64 15.27 19.98
CA PRO A 984 -11.19 16.27 19.08
C PRO A 984 -10.41 16.33 17.77
N LEU A 985 -10.97 16.97 16.75
CA LEU A 985 -10.23 17.25 15.51
C LEU A 985 -8.96 18.05 15.86
N HIS A 986 -7.85 17.82 15.16
CA HIS A 986 -6.52 18.41 15.41
C HIS A 986 -5.73 17.80 16.56
N ALA A 987 -6.25 16.75 17.20
CA ALA A 987 -5.60 16.02 18.28
C ALA A 987 -5.57 14.52 17.98
N ILE A 988 -4.41 13.91 18.24
CA ILE A 988 -4.22 12.46 18.24
C ILE A 988 -3.58 12.02 19.54
N ASN A 989 -4.10 10.92 20.09
CA ASN A 989 -3.63 10.36 21.35
C ASN A 989 -2.31 9.62 21.15
N VAL A 990 -1.26 10.12 21.81
CA VAL A 990 0.10 9.56 21.78
C VAL A 990 0.59 9.45 23.21
N HIS A 991 0.89 8.23 23.66
CA HIS A 991 1.21 7.95 25.06
C HIS A 991 2.59 7.32 25.22
N LEU A 992 3.36 7.79 26.19
CA LEU A 992 4.64 7.23 26.60
C LEU A 992 4.46 6.27 27.78
N TYR A 993 4.89 5.03 27.61
CA TYR A 993 4.93 4.02 28.66
C TYR A 993 6.00 4.34 29.72
N GLN A 994 5.73 3.96 30.96
CA GLN A 994 6.71 3.97 32.05
C GLN A 994 7.99 3.18 31.73
N ASN A 995 9.01 3.39 32.56
CA ASN A 995 10.34 2.76 32.47
C ASN A 995 11.11 3.09 31.18
N ALA A 996 10.78 4.22 30.55
CA ALA A 996 11.37 4.65 29.29
C ALA A 996 12.01 6.04 29.39
N ILE A 997 13.11 6.23 28.65
CA ILE A 997 13.72 7.53 28.39
C ILE A 997 13.66 7.82 26.89
N VAL A 998 12.98 8.89 26.50
CA VAL A 998 12.84 9.30 25.09
C VAL A 998 13.68 10.56 24.84
N PRO A 999 14.72 10.50 24.00
CA PRO A 999 15.43 11.67 23.53
C PRO A 999 14.62 12.39 22.46
N MET A 1000 14.35 13.68 22.68
CA MET A 1000 13.63 14.55 21.76
C MET A 1000 14.48 15.75 21.38
N GLN A 1001 14.19 16.35 20.24
CA GLN A 1001 14.72 17.66 19.83
C GLN A 1001 13.60 18.69 19.77
N ARG A 1002 13.92 19.97 19.55
CA ARG A 1002 12.88 21.03 19.48
C ARG A 1002 11.98 20.91 18.23
N GLY A 1003 12.43 20.16 17.22
CA GLY A 1003 11.77 20.03 15.91
C GLY A 1003 12.21 21.13 14.94
N GLY A 1004 11.52 21.24 13.81
CA GLY A 1004 11.83 22.20 12.74
C GLY A 1004 10.90 22.00 11.56
N LEU A 1005 11.05 22.81 10.50
CA LEU A 1005 10.31 22.59 9.25
C LEU A 1005 10.99 21.57 8.33
N ARG A 1006 12.28 21.33 8.55
CA ARG A 1006 13.10 20.33 7.85
C ARG A 1006 13.86 19.48 8.87
N THR A 1007 14.16 18.24 8.52
CA THR A 1007 15.02 17.36 9.36
C THR A 1007 16.40 17.96 9.59
N LYS A 1008 16.99 18.61 8.57
CA LYS A 1008 18.28 19.31 8.67
C LYS A 1008 18.30 20.34 9.80
N GLU A 1009 17.22 21.13 9.95
CA GLU A 1009 17.10 22.13 11.01
C GLU A 1009 16.84 21.47 12.37
N ALA A 1010 15.93 20.48 12.40
CA ALA A 1010 15.56 19.79 13.63
C ALA A 1010 16.78 19.12 14.31
N ARG A 1011 17.66 18.50 13.50
CA ARG A 1011 18.90 17.82 13.94
C ARG A 1011 19.90 18.72 14.65
N ASP A 1012 19.89 20.03 14.39
CA ASP A 1012 20.82 20.97 15.01
C ASP A 1012 20.26 21.60 16.31
N THR A 1013 19.02 21.29 16.67
CA THR A 1013 18.41 21.81 17.89
C THR A 1013 18.86 21.04 19.15
N PRO A 1014 18.87 21.68 20.33
CA PRO A 1014 19.18 20.99 21.59
C PRO A 1014 18.21 19.85 21.93
N PHE A 1015 18.70 18.90 22.73
CA PHE A 1015 17.94 17.75 23.19
C PHE A 1015 17.14 18.04 24.47
N THR A 1016 15.94 17.49 24.54
CA THR A 1016 15.15 17.27 25.76
C THR A 1016 15.11 15.76 26.03
N LEU A 1017 15.43 15.33 27.25
CA LEU A 1017 15.19 13.94 27.68
C LEU A 1017 13.89 13.87 28.45
N VAL A 1018 12.97 12.99 28.04
CA VAL A 1018 11.74 12.68 28.77
C VAL A 1018 11.91 11.35 29.47
N VAL A 1019 11.91 11.35 30.80
CA VAL A 1019 12.07 10.18 31.68
C VAL A 1019 10.71 9.84 32.27
N ALA A 1020 10.17 8.66 31.95
CA ALA A 1020 8.89 8.21 32.48
C ALA A 1020 9.09 7.09 33.51
N PHE A 1021 8.69 7.32 34.75
CA PHE A 1021 8.62 6.29 35.79
C PHE A 1021 7.18 5.81 36.01
N PRO A 1022 6.96 4.70 36.73
CA PRO A 1022 5.63 4.32 37.20
C PRO A 1022 5.04 5.41 38.11
N PHE A 1023 3.72 5.54 38.14
CA PHE A 1023 3.03 6.50 39.00
C PHE A 1023 3.37 6.25 40.50
N GLY A 1024 4.03 7.21 41.16
CA GLY A 1024 4.43 7.09 42.57
C GLY A 1024 5.82 6.49 42.81
N ALA A 1025 6.63 6.35 41.77
CA ALA A 1025 7.94 5.70 41.79
C ALA A 1025 8.92 6.14 42.89
N SER A 1026 8.95 7.43 43.24
CA SER A 1026 9.91 7.95 44.23
C SER A 1026 9.47 7.76 45.70
N ALA A 1027 8.24 7.28 45.91
CA ALA A 1027 7.65 7.06 47.24
C ALA A 1027 7.98 5.68 47.82
N SER A 1028 8.37 4.71 46.98
CA SER A 1028 8.75 3.37 47.41
C SER A 1028 10.21 3.31 47.85
N ASP A 1029 10.50 2.40 48.79
CA ASP A 1029 11.88 2.01 49.13
C ASP A 1029 12.52 1.19 47.99
N ASP A 1030 11.71 0.53 47.16
CA ASP A 1030 12.16 -0.17 45.96
C ASP A 1030 12.55 0.82 44.87
N GLU A 1031 13.78 0.67 44.36
CA GLU A 1031 14.31 1.48 43.26
C GLU A 1031 13.73 1.00 41.93
N VAL A 1032 13.07 1.91 41.20
CA VAL A 1032 12.60 1.68 39.84
C VAL A 1032 13.56 2.27 38.82
N GLN A 1033 13.59 1.70 37.61
CA GLN A 1033 14.51 2.09 36.54
C GLN A 1033 13.77 2.45 35.25
N ALA A 1034 14.23 3.52 34.60
CA ALA A 1034 13.87 3.87 33.23
C ALA A 1034 15.11 3.85 32.32
N LEU A 1035 14.95 3.32 31.11
CA LEU A 1035 16.03 3.13 30.15
C LEU A 1035 15.72 3.78 28.81
N GLY A 1036 16.76 4.27 28.13
CA GLY A 1036 16.65 4.76 26.76
C GLY A 1036 17.97 4.71 26.02
N THR A 1037 17.92 4.92 24.71
CA THR A 1037 19.08 4.91 23.85
C THR A 1037 18.96 6.04 22.83
N LEU A 1038 20.09 6.57 22.40
CA LEU A 1038 20.19 7.55 21.32
C LEU A 1038 21.35 7.18 20.40
N PHE A 1039 21.04 6.91 19.14
CA PHE A 1039 22.05 6.73 18.10
C PHE A 1039 22.16 8.01 17.25
N LEU A 1040 23.40 8.43 16.99
CA LEU A 1040 23.72 9.62 16.22
C LEU A 1040 24.83 9.30 15.23
N ASP A 1041 24.70 9.77 14.00
CA ASP A 1041 25.74 9.70 12.97
C ASP A 1041 25.60 10.86 11.97
N GLU A 1042 26.42 10.87 10.92
CA GLU A 1042 26.44 11.86 9.84
C GLU A 1042 25.30 11.70 8.80
N ASP A 1043 24.15 11.09 9.16
CA ASP A 1043 22.94 10.96 8.32
C ASP A 1043 23.08 10.02 7.11
N GLU A 1044 23.95 10.33 6.15
CA GLU A 1044 23.97 9.69 4.83
C GLU A 1044 25.17 8.75 4.62
N LEU A 1045 25.99 8.44 5.63
CA LEU A 1045 27.13 7.52 5.46
C LEU A 1045 26.67 6.09 5.16
N PRO A 1046 27.09 5.42 4.07
CA PRO A 1046 26.49 4.14 3.63
C PRO A 1046 26.28 3.11 4.73
N GLU A 1047 27.27 2.92 5.59
CA GLU A 1047 27.17 2.02 6.74
C GLU A 1047 26.63 2.75 7.97
N MET A 1048 25.64 2.15 8.64
CA MET A 1048 25.09 2.61 9.91
C MET A 1048 25.65 1.75 11.05
N LYS A 1049 26.89 2.02 11.42
CA LYS A 1049 27.60 1.27 12.47
C LYS A 1049 28.22 2.18 13.51
N LEU A 1050 28.43 1.63 14.70
CA LEU A 1050 29.21 2.26 15.74
C LEU A 1050 30.71 2.12 15.43
N GLY A 1051 31.47 3.19 15.67
CA GLY A 1051 32.93 3.23 15.49
C GLY A 1051 33.34 3.67 14.08
N ASN A 1052 34.49 4.35 14.00
CA ASN A 1052 35.04 5.19 12.89
C ASN A 1052 35.07 6.70 13.21
N GLY A 1053 34.64 7.10 14.42
CA GLY A 1053 34.59 8.49 14.85
C GLY A 1053 33.51 9.34 14.17
N GLN A 1054 32.56 8.75 13.43
CA GLN A 1054 31.45 9.44 12.74
C GLN A 1054 30.06 9.07 13.28
N SER A 1055 30.01 8.30 14.36
CA SER A 1055 28.78 7.95 15.07
C SER A 1055 29.00 7.98 16.58
N THR A 1056 27.92 8.14 17.34
CA THR A 1056 27.88 8.12 18.81
C THR A 1056 26.66 7.31 19.23
N LEU A 1057 26.83 6.44 20.23
CA LEU A 1057 25.73 5.73 20.89
C LEU A 1057 25.69 6.16 22.35
N VAL A 1058 24.53 6.62 22.81
CA VAL A 1058 24.32 7.00 24.21
C VAL A 1058 23.27 6.09 24.81
N SER A 1059 23.62 5.41 25.91
CA SER A 1059 22.69 4.68 26.76
C SER A 1059 22.32 5.56 27.94
N PHE A 1060 21.02 5.79 28.15
CA PHE A 1060 20.50 6.54 29.29
C PHE A 1060 19.92 5.58 30.33
N CYS A 1061 20.21 5.87 31.59
CA CYS A 1061 19.63 5.16 32.73
C CYS A 1061 19.18 6.19 33.77
N ALA A 1062 17.94 6.09 34.20
CA ALA A 1062 17.41 6.86 35.31
C ALA A 1062 16.84 5.92 36.38
N THR A 1063 17.06 6.25 37.64
CA THR A 1063 16.49 5.53 38.78
C THR A 1063 15.74 6.47 39.71
N ALA A 1064 14.69 5.94 40.36
CA ALA A 1064 13.94 6.64 41.39
C ALA A 1064 13.66 5.67 42.55
N GLY A 1065 14.00 6.07 43.78
CA GLY A 1065 13.78 5.27 44.98
C GLY A 1065 14.32 5.97 46.24
N GLY A 1066 13.73 5.70 47.40
CA GLY A 1066 14.19 6.26 48.68
C GLY A 1066 14.23 7.80 48.69
N GLY A 1067 13.32 8.46 47.96
CA GLY A 1067 13.29 9.92 47.82
C GLY A 1067 14.47 10.52 47.05
N THR A 1068 15.14 9.76 46.18
CA THR A 1068 16.21 10.26 45.29
C THR A 1068 15.89 9.88 43.85
N VAL A 1069 16.16 10.78 42.91
CA VAL A 1069 16.13 10.51 41.47
C VAL A 1069 17.53 10.72 40.91
N ASN A 1070 17.98 9.79 40.07
CA ASN A 1070 19.24 9.87 39.35
C ASN A 1070 18.97 9.72 37.84
N VAL A 1071 19.66 10.50 37.02
CA VAL A 1071 19.63 10.41 35.56
C VAL A 1071 21.07 10.42 35.07
N SER A 1072 21.48 9.40 34.35
CA SER A 1072 22.86 9.19 33.93
C SER A 1072 22.95 8.74 32.48
N SER A 1073 24.14 8.90 31.90
CA SER A 1073 24.45 8.41 30.56
C SER A 1073 25.77 7.62 30.52
N GLU A 1074 25.79 6.63 29.64
CA GLU A 1074 26.99 5.94 29.18
C GLU A 1074 27.14 6.17 27.67
N VAL A 1075 28.24 6.84 27.29
CA VAL A 1075 28.52 7.26 25.92
C VAL A 1075 29.60 6.39 25.31
N GLN A 1076 29.31 5.83 24.14
CA GLN A 1076 30.27 5.14 23.28
C GLN A 1076 30.53 6.00 22.03
N GLU A 1077 31.81 6.13 21.64
CA GLU A 1077 32.25 6.94 20.47
C GLU A 1077 31.75 8.41 20.53
N GLY A 1078 31.89 9.06 21.69
CA GLY A 1078 31.33 10.40 21.96
C GLY A 1078 31.88 11.55 21.10
N ASP A 1079 33.05 11.37 20.47
CA ASP A 1079 33.74 12.41 19.70
C ASP A 1079 32.87 13.01 18.59
N TYR A 1080 32.02 12.20 17.95
CA TYR A 1080 31.13 12.69 16.91
C TYR A 1080 30.12 13.71 17.45
N ALA A 1081 29.35 13.33 18.47
CA ALA A 1081 28.40 14.23 19.12
C ALA A 1081 29.08 15.47 19.73
N LEU A 1082 30.29 15.33 20.28
CA LEU A 1082 31.07 16.46 20.80
C LEU A 1082 31.46 17.47 19.72
N ARG A 1083 31.88 17.01 18.53
CA ARG A 1083 32.22 17.92 17.41
C ARG A 1083 31.01 18.67 16.88
N LYS A 1084 29.82 18.06 16.91
CA LYS A 1084 28.56 18.73 16.57
C LYS A 1084 28.11 19.72 17.63
N GLY A 1085 28.64 19.62 18.86
CA GLY A 1085 28.29 20.51 19.96
C GLY A 1085 26.88 20.29 20.49
N TRP A 1086 26.32 19.08 20.33
CA TRP A 1086 24.97 18.78 20.81
C TRP A 1086 24.92 18.76 22.33
N ILE A 1087 23.89 19.43 22.86
CA ILE A 1087 23.62 19.53 24.29
C ILE A 1087 22.24 18.98 24.63
N ILE A 1088 22.09 18.50 25.85
CA ILE A 1088 20.81 18.30 26.53
C ILE A 1088 20.53 19.57 27.32
N GLU A 1089 19.49 20.29 26.92
CA GLU A 1089 19.09 21.55 27.54
C GLU A 1089 18.03 21.39 28.63
N ARG A 1090 17.34 20.25 28.60
CA ARG A 1090 16.19 19.98 29.45
C ARG A 1090 16.04 18.50 29.76
N VAL A 1091 15.68 18.20 30.99
CA VAL A 1091 15.22 16.87 31.42
C VAL A 1091 13.85 17.01 32.07
N THR A 1092 12.88 16.28 31.55
CA THR A 1092 11.51 16.20 32.07
C THR A 1092 11.32 14.82 32.69
N VAL A 1093 10.94 14.75 33.95
CA VAL A 1093 10.74 13.51 34.71
C VAL A 1093 9.28 13.38 35.12
N LEU A 1094 8.67 12.24 34.80
CA LEU A 1094 7.25 11.94 35.02
C LEU A 1094 7.10 10.87 36.09
N GLY A 1095 6.02 10.93 36.88
CA GLY A 1095 5.67 9.89 37.86
C GLY A 1095 6.40 9.96 39.20
N VAL A 1096 6.95 11.12 39.55
CA VAL A 1096 7.68 11.33 40.82
C VAL A 1096 6.87 12.16 41.82
N ASN A 1097 7.24 12.12 43.09
CA ASN A 1097 6.61 12.89 44.16
C ASN A 1097 6.97 14.39 44.07
N PRO A 1098 6.22 15.29 44.74
CA PRO A 1098 6.57 16.69 44.86
C PRO A 1098 7.97 16.93 45.47
N MET A 1099 8.61 18.03 45.06
CA MET A 1099 9.88 18.48 45.64
C MET A 1099 9.72 18.98 47.09
N ARG A 1100 10.78 18.84 47.91
CA ARG A 1100 10.89 19.41 49.27
C ARG A 1100 11.56 20.79 49.24
N GLU A 1101 11.34 21.61 50.27
CA GLU A 1101 12.20 22.77 50.56
C GLU A 1101 13.67 22.32 50.74
N GLY A 1102 14.61 23.00 50.08
CA GLY A 1102 16.04 22.69 50.12
C GLY A 1102 16.57 21.80 49.00
N PHE A 1103 15.92 21.81 47.82
CA PHE A 1103 16.36 21.14 46.60
C PHE A 1103 17.84 21.38 46.29
N ARG A 1104 18.59 20.29 46.02
CA ARG A 1104 19.99 20.32 45.60
C ARG A 1104 20.12 19.46 44.35
N LEU A 1105 20.60 20.07 43.27
CA LEU A 1105 20.98 19.39 42.04
C LEU A 1105 22.48 19.12 42.08
N GLU A 1106 22.86 17.86 41.98
CA GLU A 1106 24.25 17.46 41.79
C GLU A 1106 24.44 17.00 40.34
N VAL A 1107 25.48 17.51 39.68
CA VAL A 1107 25.91 17.05 38.34
C VAL A 1107 27.36 16.60 38.47
N ASP A 1108 27.63 15.35 38.08
CA ASP A 1108 28.94 14.69 38.18
C ASP A 1108 29.55 14.77 39.60
N GLY A 1109 28.70 14.71 40.63
CA GLY A 1109 29.09 14.76 42.04
C GLY A 1109 29.42 16.16 42.56
N ALA A 1110 29.20 17.22 41.76
CA ALA A 1110 29.32 18.61 42.18
C ALA A 1110 27.94 19.27 42.30
N GLU A 1111 27.70 19.94 43.42
CA GLU A 1111 26.48 20.75 43.60
C GLU A 1111 26.51 21.93 42.62
N VAL A 1112 25.40 22.15 41.92
CA VAL A 1112 25.27 23.29 40.98
C VAL A 1112 25.10 24.57 41.78
N VAL A 1113 26.22 25.28 42.05
CA VAL A 1113 26.27 26.47 42.91
C VAL A 1113 25.71 27.74 42.22
N ASP A 1114 25.75 27.82 40.89
CA ASP A 1114 25.16 28.91 40.10
C ASP A 1114 23.83 28.45 39.45
N THR A 1115 22.73 28.71 40.15
CA THR A 1115 21.36 28.36 39.70
C THR A 1115 20.72 29.45 38.84
N SER A 1116 21.43 30.51 38.45
CA SER A 1116 20.84 31.64 37.71
C SER A 1116 20.28 31.26 36.33
N LYS A 1117 20.83 30.20 35.70
CA LYS A 1117 20.38 29.67 34.40
C LYS A 1117 19.46 28.45 34.51
N VAL A 1118 19.60 27.63 35.56
CA VAL A 1118 18.81 26.39 35.73
C VAL A 1118 17.46 26.71 36.35
N ARG A 1119 16.38 26.29 35.71
CA ARG A 1119 15.01 26.52 36.18
C ARG A 1119 14.32 25.20 36.47
N PHE A 1120 13.48 25.23 37.51
CA PHE A 1120 12.69 24.10 37.95
C PHE A 1120 11.22 24.47 37.87
N SER A 1121 10.41 23.58 37.30
CA SER A 1121 8.96 23.69 37.37
C SER A 1121 8.33 22.35 37.65
N THR A 1122 7.28 22.36 38.48
CA THR A 1122 6.47 21.18 38.80
C THR A 1122 5.03 21.39 38.38
N ALA A 1123 4.42 20.35 37.84
CA ALA A 1123 2.98 20.31 37.59
C ALA A 1123 2.41 19.01 38.17
N GLU A 1124 1.27 19.08 38.86
CA GLU A 1124 0.59 17.88 39.37
C GLU A 1124 0.05 17.04 38.21
N HIS A 1125 0.17 15.72 38.33
CA HIS A 1125 -0.42 14.80 37.37
C HIS A 1125 -1.93 14.68 37.61
N ALA A 1126 -2.70 14.68 36.53
CA ALA A 1126 -4.10 14.27 36.53
C ALA A 1126 -4.20 12.82 36.03
N ASN A 1127 -4.95 11.98 36.75
CA ASN A 1127 -5.21 10.60 36.35
C ASN A 1127 -6.48 10.54 35.48
N TYR A 1128 -6.34 10.08 34.25
CA TYR A 1128 -7.41 9.92 33.28
C TYR A 1128 -8.03 8.53 33.47
N GLY A 1129 -9.04 8.43 34.34
CA GLY A 1129 -9.68 7.14 34.69
C GLY A 1129 -10.39 7.09 36.04
N GLU A 1130 -10.05 7.98 36.98
CA GLU A 1130 -10.93 8.28 38.11
C GLU A 1130 -12.08 9.14 37.57
N ALA A 1131 -13.24 8.50 37.38
CA ALA A 1131 -14.46 9.21 37.09
C ALA A 1131 -14.70 10.31 38.14
N ARG A 1132 -15.40 11.34 37.69
CA ARG A 1132 -16.02 12.40 38.49
C ARG A 1132 -17.05 11.82 39.49
N GLU A 1133 -16.61 11.01 40.44
CA GLU A 1133 -17.39 10.62 41.59
C GLU A 1133 -16.89 11.38 42.82
N GLU A 1134 -17.83 12.08 43.44
CA GLU A 1134 -17.72 12.81 44.70
C GLU A 1134 -17.50 11.82 45.87
N ASP A 1135 -16.35 11.15 45.92
CA ASP A 1135 -15.93 10.46 47.14
C ASP A 1135 -15.06 11.38 47.98
N GLU A 1136 -15.71 12.37 48.59
CA GLU A 1136 -15.29 12.91 49.87
C GLU A 1136 -15.60 11.87 50.97
N GLU A 1137 -14.74 10.84 51.13
CA GLU A 1137 -14.70 10.09 52.39
C GLU A 1137 -13.30 10.14 53.05
N GLU A 1138 -13.37 10.72 54.24
CA GLU A 1138 -12.45 10.84 55.38
C GLU A 1138 -11.08 10.14 55.32
N GLY A 1139 -10.02 10.95 55.25
CA GLY A 1139 -8.79 10.72 56.03
C GLY A 1139 -7.55 10.17 55.31
N GLY A 1140 -7.63 9.82 54.02
CA GLY A 1140 -6.44 9.46 53.22
C GLY A 1140 -5.83 10.66 52.51
N GLN A 1141 -4.56 11.02 52.78
CA GLN A 1141 -3.83 11.96 51.92
C GLN A 1141 -3.77 11.39 50.50
N LYS A 1142 -4.44 12.03 49.52
CA LYS A 1142 -4.25 11.74 48.09
C LYS A 1142 -2.75 11.85 47.79
N LYS A 1143 -2.11 10.73 47.43
CA LYS A 1143 -0.69 10.69 47.04
C LYS A 1143 -0.52 11.57 45.80
N LYS A 1144 0.10 12.73 45.96
CA LYS A 1144 0.37 13.66 44.86
C LYS A 1144 1.55 13.14 44.05
N ASN A 1145 1.38 13.02 42.73
CA ASN A 1145 2.45 12.78 41.76
C ASN A 1145 2.60 14.00 40.86
N VAL A 1146 3.82 14.29 40.41
CA VAL A 1146 4.15 15.48 39.62
C VAL A 1146 5.05 15.15 38.44
N MET A 1147 4.91 15.95 37.39
CA MET A 1147 5.92 16.17 36.37
C MET A 1147 6.93 17.19 36.90
N LEU A 1148 8.22 16.86 36.83
CA LEU A 1148 9.33 17.76 37.13
C LEU A 1148 10.08 18.10 35.84
N GLU A 1149 10.18 19.39 35.52
CA GLU A 1149 11.04 19.87 34.44
C GLU A 1149 12.26 20.60 35.02
N ILE A 1150 13.45 20.19 34.55
CA ILE A 1150 14.73 20.84 34.81
C ILE A 1150 15.22 21.41 33.47
N SER A 1151 15.26 22.73 33.33
CA SER A 1151 15.64 23.42 32.08
C SER A 1151 16.80 24.39 32.27
N GLY A 1152 17.43 24.80 31.17
CA GLY A 1152 18.63 25.66 31.20
C GLY A 1152 19.92 24.88 31.43
N LEU A 1153 19.90 23.58 31.13
CA LEU A 1153 21.07 22.69 31.19
C LEU A 1153 21.98 22.93 29.97
N GLU A 1154 23.25 22.58 30.10
CA GLU A 1154 24.25 22.61 29.03
C GLU A 1154 25.04 21.27 29.03
N LEU A 1155 24.36 20.14 29.26
CA LEU A 1155 25.00 18.82 29.34
C LEU A 1155 25.41 18.36 27.94
N LEU A 1156 26.67 18.02 27.72
CA LEU A 1156 27.14 17.56 26.40
C LEU A 1156 26.67 16.14 26.12
N VAL A 1157 25.99 15.91 24.98
CA VAL A 1157 25.48 14.58 24.59
C VAL A 1157 26.61 13.55 24.44
N GLY A 1158 27.76 13.98 23.93
CA GLY A 1158 28.91 13.10 23.69
C GLY A 1158 29.80 12.84 24.91
N LYS A 1159 29.36 13.20 26.13
CA LYS A 1159 30.10 12.94 27.37
C LYS A 1159 29.17 12.31 28.41
N ASN A 1160 29.68 11.32 29.15
CA ASN A 1160 28.98 10.78 30.30
C ASN A 1160 28.62 11.91 31.27
N PHE A 1161 27.41 11.85 31.81
CA PHE A 1161 26.97 12.70 32.90
C PHE A 1161 26.20 11.87 33.93
N CYS A 1162 26.17 12.34 35.17
CA CYS A 1162 25.30 11.82 36.23
C CYS A 1162 24.64 13.01 36.93
N MET A 1163 23.31 13.06 36.93
CA MET A 1163 22.52 14.14 37.52
C MET A 1163 21.58 13.58 38.59
N SER A 1164 21.64 14.08 39.82
CA SER A 1164 20.80 13.59 40.91
C SER A 1164 20.19 14.71 41.76
N TRP A 1165 19.02 14.42 42.34
CA TRP A 1165 18.33 15.31 43.28
C TRP A 1165 17.41 14.52 44.22
N LYS A 1166 16.98 15.17 45.32
CA LYS A 1166 16.08 14.57 46.31
C LYS A 1166 14.62 14.99 46.12
N VAL A 1167 13.71 14.05 46.31
CA VAL A 1167 12.26 14.15 46.21
C VAL A 1167 11.64 13.83 47.58
N GLY A 1168 10.58 14.54 48.00
CA GLY A 1168 10.07 14.45 49.37
C GLY A 1168 9.23 13.20 49.66
N ILE A 1169 9.46 12.57 50.83
CA ILE A 1169 8.55 11.63 51.49
C ILE A 1169 7.83 12.41 52.61
N THR A 1170 6.50 12.51 52.54
CA THR A 1170 5.68 12.98 53.66
C THR A 1170 5.58 11.85 54.68
N ASN A 1171 6.08 12.08 55.90
CA ASN A 1171 5.72 11.25 57.06
C ASN A 1171 4.29 11.55 57.50
#